data_AF-A0A099P295-F1
#
_entry.id   AF-A0A099P295-F1
#
_cell.length_a   1.000
_cell.length_b   1.000
_cell.length_c   1.000
_cell.angle_alpha   90.00
_cell.angle_beta   90.00
_cell.angle_gamma   90.00
#
_symmetry.space_group_name_H-M   'P 1'
#
loop_
_entity.id
_entity.type
_entity.pdbx_description
1 polymer ?
#
loop_
_entity_poly.entity_id
_entity_poly.type
_entity_poly.pdbx_seq_one_letter_code
_entity_poly.pdbx_strand_id
1 'polypeptide(L)'
;MGLSGHKLLSILVFSGLGVYSGVKFFEPLIVEQLRKDGNLRTDIPIPEFDQNGDKIINGVDKSLEMEKLREKLEAKKEYILNCQQAMAKLKKRSKLSQQRHQNNQLNAAVPKKNESNQVNKVLTLLDKIKKSSTSSVNDKLITINNILVQCKNDPSVRKVFLKNDLIKIILNDLLKEEKQFDEILVSCFDLLKNLILEEDYDLAIYLWRNGIWEILIENFDKAFKSLPHLDDEKVNQISKDLLLSYISNLVSVIDNLSMELSTEVINSSLVPNLFQSNILTYLLQFIKLDNVLTNKDKLKVLLDILRLIYDLSTLSADFLQNLLENNDFQMVFSNMITSNIESPLVKVYLIGIQLQIFEIKDDLNENLDSLLVETFTVLDTLKYEHENDDEFQIVDLSLDLLTTVIEIKGSILIDNSTKKDKVFDGYCIDNILPFIGKLFEKDFKNDKALICLSNLMIYLNSNGLMNEKLVNDLESLNTNKIQPEFNQLLNSKDLYLIIDYLNFKLNLLEIDPSKFVSQEPQIDTLIELGTKLSKYDEFLDIESQIQFITTLLMYLSIIAKNINNLEVTKTIVEFIIKYNIVEKIEFYNGELSNGLNVSKFHKKYNYLVEESINVAINSIFELFDDDYPYNRELYHNGNLGGILANTLQDYKKIYKNIDKNINLRLKKQTEETLSNLQRFIEYKQTE
;
A
#
# COMPACT_ATOMS: atom_id res chain seq x y z
N MET A 1 -39.03 22.16 51.81
CA MET A 1 -38.04 21.15 51.37
C MET A 1 -38.30 20.87 49.90
N GLY A 2 -37.61 21.57 49.00
CA GLY A 2 -37.74 21.36 47.55
C GLY A 2 -36.65 20.42 47.06
N LEU A 3 -37.01 19.35 46.36
CA LEU A 3 -36.03 18.52 45.66
C LEU A 3 -35.35 19.35 44.56
N SER A 4 -34.02 19.38 44.53
CA SER A 4 -33.23 20.02 43.47
C SER A 4 -33.47 19.34 42.11
N GLY A 5 -33.68 20.11 41.04
CA GLY A 5 -34.06 19.63 39.70
C GLY A 5 -33.20 18.48 39.13
N HIS A 6 -31.91 18.43 39.47
CA HIS A 6 -31.02 17.33 39.05
C HIS A 6 -31.42 15.97 39.65
N LYS A 7 -31.87 15.91 40.91
CA LYS A 7 -32.32 14.65 41.54
C LYS A 7 -33.64 14.16 40.95
N LEU A 8 -34.51 15.08 40.54
CA LEU A 8 -35.80 14.76 39.93
C LEU A 8 -35.61 14.23 38.50
N LEU A 9 -34.64 14.78 37.76
CA LEU A 9 -34.22 14.29 36.45
C LEU A 9 -33.54 12.91 36.54
N SER A 10 -32.65 12.70 37.53
CA SER A 10 -32.03 11.37 37.75
C SER A 10 -33.07 10.31 38.09
N ILE A 11 -34.02 10.61 38.97
CA ILE A 11 -35.10 9.68 39.32
C ILE A 11 -35.96 9.39 38.08
N LEU A 12 -36.31 10.39 37.26
CA LEU A 12 -37.06 10.18 36.02
C LEU A 12 -36.29 9.32 35.00
N VAL A 13 -34.98 9.52 34.84
CA VAL A 13 -34.15 8.72 33.92
C VAL A 13 -33.98 7.29 34.42
N PHE A 14 -33.69 7.07 35.70
CA PHE A 14 -33.54 5.72 36.27
C PHE A 14 -34.88 4.97 36.36
N SER A 15 -35.98 5.66 36.71
CA SER A 15 -37.32 5.07 36.65
C SER A 15 -37.74 4.80 35.21
N GLY A 16 -37.42 5.68 34.27
CA GLY A 16 -37.68 5.49 32.84
C GLY A 16 -36.91 4.30 32.26
N LEU A 17 -35.61 4.18 32.56
CA LEU A 17 -34.78 3.04 32.16
C LEU A 17 -35.24 1.74 32.82
N GLY A 18 -35.67 1.78 34.09
CA GLY A 18 -36.21 0.63 34.82
C GLY A 18 -37.55 0.15 34.26
N VAL A 19 -38.46 1.07 33.93
CA VAL A 19 -39.75 0.74 33.29
C VAL A 19 -39.51 0.23 31.87
N TYR A 20 -38.64 0.88 31.09
CA TYR A 20 -38.33 0.47 29.72
C TYR A 20 -37.70 -0.93 29.67
N SER A 21 -36.70 -1.22 30.53
CA SER A 21 -36.07 -2.54 30.61
C SER A 21 -37.02 -3.61 31.16
N GLY A 22 -37.85 -3.28 32.14
CA GLY A 22 -38.87 -4.19 32.66
C GLY A 22 -39.94 -4.54 31.62
N VAL A 23 -40.45 -3.55 30.88
CA VAL A 23 -41.42 -3.78 29.80
C VAL A 23 -40.79 -4.59 28.67
N LYS A 24 -39.57 -4.26 28.23
CA LYS A 24 -38.84 -5.02 27.19
C LYS A 24 -38.62 -6.49 27.58
N PHE A 25 -38.39 -6.78 28.86
CA PHE A 25 -38.16 -8.16 29.33
C PHE A 25 -39.46 -8.94 29.59
N PHE A 26 -40.45 -8.34 30.27
CA PHE A 26 -41.66 -9.07 30.70
C PHE A 26 -42.77 -9.10 29.66
N GLU A 27 -42.88 -8.09 28.78
CA GLU A 27 -43.94 -8.02 27.77
C GLU A 27 -43.91 -9.22 26.80
N PRO A 28 -42.75 -9.64 26.23
CA PRO A 28 -42.68 -10.82 25.36
C PRO A 28 -43.09 -12.11 26.08
N LEU A 29 -42.61 -12.31 27.32
CA LEU A 29 -42.88 -13.50 28.14
C LEU A 29 -44.37 -13.62 28.50
N ILE A 30 -45.01 -12.50 28.87
CA ILE A 30 -46.43 -12.46 29.21
C ILE A 30 -47.28 -12.72 27.96
N VAL A 31 -46.95 -12.10 26.83
CA VAL A 31 -47.68 -12.31 25.56
C VAL A 31 -47.56 -13.76 25.10
N GLU A 32 -46.38 -14.37 25.22
CA GLU A 32 -46.17 -15.79 24.86
C GLU A 32 -46.93 -16.73 25.79
N GLN A 33 -46.95 -16.46 27.09
CA GLN A 33 -47.70 -17.26 28.06
C GLN A 33 -49.22 -17.14 27.84
N LEU A 34 -49.74 -15.93 27.62
CA LEU A 34 -51.16 -15.70 27.29
C LEU A 34 -51.55 -16.36 25.96
N ARG A 35 -50.62 -16.47 25.00
CA ARG A 35 -50.80 -17.20 23.74
C ARG A 35 -50.95 -18.69 23.98
N LYS A 36 -50.05 -19.28 24.80
CA LYS A 36 -50.09 -20.71 25.18
C LYS A 36 -51.35 -21.06 25.97
N ASP A 37 -51.81 -20.14 26.81
CA ASP A 37 -52.99 -20.33 27.66
C ASP A 37 -54.31 -20.02 26.94
N GLY A 38 -54.28 -19.62 25.65
CA GLY A 38 -55.48 -19.35 24.84
C GLY A 38 -56.27 -18.11 25.26
N ASN A 39 -55.69 -17.23 26.06
CA ASN A 39 -56.36 -16.06 26.66
C ASN A 39 -56.08 -14.74 25.90
N LEU A 40 -55.45 -14.81 24.73
CA LEU A 40 -55.23 -13.63 23.89
C LEU A 40 -56.52 -13.18 23.22
N ARG A 41 -56.81 -11.89 23.37
CA ARG A 41 -57.89 -11.22 22.64
C ARG A 41 -57.58 -11.19 21.14
N THR A 42 -58.56 -11.54 20.32
CA THR A 42 -58.44 -11.60 18.85
C THR A 42 -58.82 -10.29 18.15
N ASP A 43 -59.32 -9.30 18.89
CA ASP A 43 -59.87 -8.05 18.37
C ASP A 43 -58.89 -6.86 18.43
N ILE A 44 -57.64 -7.09 18.89
CA ILE A 44 -56.56 -6.11 18.91
C ILE A 44 -55.31 -6.74 18.27
N PRO A 45 -54.55 -6.00 17.44
CA PRO A 45 -53.28 -6.49 16.92
C PRO A 45 -52.29 -6.82 18.06
N ILE A 46 -51.81 -8.07 18.06
CA ILE A 46 -50.86 -8.57 19.05
C ILE A 46 -49.45 -8.20 18.60
N PRO A 47 -48.63 -7.55 19.44
CA PRO A 47 -47.25 -7.22 19.08
C PRO A 47 -46.40 -8.48 18.89
N GLU A 48 -45.54 -8.44 17.87
CA GLU A 48 -44.54 -9.48 17.57
C GLU A 48 -43.17 -9.02 18.03
N PHE A 49 -42.34 -9.96 18.48
CA PHE A 49 -41.03 -9.69 19.04
C PHE A 49 -39.98 -10.62 18.42
N ASP A 50 -38.76 -10.13 18.26
CA ASP A 50 -37.62 -10.92 17.77
C ASP A 50 -36.96 -11.76 18.89
N GLN A 51 -35.87 -12.44 18.55
CA GLN A 51 -35.11 -13.33 19.44
C GLN A 51 -34.45 -12.58 20.62
N ASN A 52 -34.31 -11.26 20.49
CA ASN A 52 -33.68 -10.37 21.47
C ASN A 52 -34.72 -9.59 22.31
N GLY A 53 -36.01 -9.81 22.07
CA GLY A 53 -37.12 -9.18 22.78
C GLY A 53 -37.46 -7.77 22.29
N ASP A 54 -37.01 -7.37 21.10
CA ASP A 54 -37.37 -6.10 20.47
C ASP A 54 -38.64 -6.22 19.63
N LYS A 55 -39.46 -5.16 19.59
CA LYS A 55 -40.75 -5.15 18.87
C LYS A 55 -40.53 -5.12 17.35
N ILE A 56 -41.12 -6.08 16.66
CA ILE A 56 -41.20 -6.10 15.20
C ILE A 56 -42.34 -5.16 14.78
N ILE A 57 -42.01 -4.10 14.05
CA ILE A 57 -42.99 -3.09 13.60
C ILE A 57 -43.17 -3.26 12.09
N ASN A 58 -44.40 -3.52 11.65
CA ASN A 58 -44.74 -3.75 10.24
C ASN A 58 -43.94 -4.89 9.57
N GLY A 59 -43.59 -5.93 10.32
CA GLY A 59 -42.82 -7.07 9.82
C GLY A 59 -41.32 -6.81 9.61
N VAL A 60 -40.81 -5.65 10.05
CA VAL A 60 -39.39 -5.27 9.91
C VAL A 60 -38.73 -5.17 11.29
N ASP A 61 -37.63 -5.92 11.46
CA ASP A 61 -36.74 -5.83 12.61
C ASP A 61 -35.70 -4.71 12.37
N LYS A 62 -35.88 -3.58 13.07
CA LYS A 62 -34.99 -2.42 12.97
C LYS A 62 -33.61 -2.65 13.56
N SER A 63 -33.46 -3.62 14.48
CA SER A 63 -32.15 -3.94 15.06
C SER A 63 -31.26 -4.58 14.01
N LEU A 64 -31.82 -5.52 13.25
CA LEU A 64 -31.17 -6.18 12.11
C LEU A 64 -30.84 -5.21 10.97
N GLU A 65 -31.72 -4.24 10.67
CA GLU A 65 -31.40 -3.18 9.70
C GLU A 65 -30.24 -2.29 10.16
N MET A 66 -30.21 -1.92 11.44
CA MET A 66 -29.12 -1.11 12.00
C MET A 66 -27.79 -1.89 12.08
N GLU A 67 -27.85 -3.20 12.31
CA GLU A 67 -26.69 -4.10 12.26
C GLU A 67 -26.16 -4.20 10.83
N LYS A 68 -27.02 -4.47 9.84
CA LYS A 68 -26.65 -4.45 8.42
C LYS A 68 -26.08 -3.10 7.98
N LEU A 69 -26.61 -1.99 8.50
CA LEU A 69 -26.09 -0.66 8.20
C LEU A 69 -24.70 -0.45 8.81
N ARG A 70 -24.47 -0.91 10.05
CA ARG A 70 -23.15 -0.89 10.70
C ARG A 70 -22.15 -1.75 9.93
N GLU A 71 -22.53 -2.96 9.54
CA GLU A 71 -21.71 -3.85 8.72
C GLU A 71 -21.34 -3.20 7.39
N LYS A 72 -22.29 -2.56 6.70
CA LYS A 72 -22.01 -1.80 5.47
C LYS A 72 -21.06 -0.63 5.69
N LEU A 73 -21.22 0.12 6.79
CA LEU A 73 -20.34 1.23 7.13
C LEU A 73 -18.93 0.76 7.50
N GLU A 74 -18.81 -0.36 8.22
CA GLU A 74 -17.53 -0.97 8.57
C GLU A 74 -16.82 -1.52 7.35
N ALA A 75 -17.53 -2.26 6.48
CA ALA A 75 -17.00 -2.75 5.21
C ALA A 75 -16.52 -1.61 4.30
N LYS A 76 -17.29 -0.51 4.23
CA LYS A 76 -16.89 0.68 3.46
C LYS A 76 -15.64 1.36 4.04
N LYS A 77 -15.53 1.46 5.36
CA LYS A 77 -14.33 2.00 6.03
C LYS A 77 -13.10 1.11 5.80
N GLU A 78 -13.26 -0.20 5.92
CA GLU A 78 -12.20 -1.18 5.67
C GLU A 78 -11.73 -1.11 4.21
N TYR A 79 -12.66 -0.97 3.27
CA TYR A 79 -12.34 -0.77 1.85
C TYR A 79 -11.49 0.49 1.61
N ILE A 80 -11.93 1.65 2.11
CA ILE A 80 -11.19 2.92 1.96
C ILE A 80 -9.79 2.79 2.57
N LEU A 81 -9.69 2.18 3.74
CA LEU A 81 -8.41 1.96 4.41
C LEU A 81 -7.48 1.06 3.58
N ASN A 82 -8.01 0.00 2.97
CA ASN A 82 -7.24 -0.90 2.12
C ASN A 82 -6.75 -0.19 0.85
N CYS A 83 -7.58 0.61 0.20
CA CYS A 83 -7.18 1.43 -0.95
C CYS A 83 -6.06 2.42 -0.58
N GLN A 84 -6.19 3.11 0.57
CA GLN A 84 -5.16 4.02 1.07
C GLN A 84 -3.83 3.29 1.36
N GLN A 85 -3.89 2.10 1.96
CA GLN A 85 -2.71 1.28 2.21
C GLN A 85 -2.07 0.77 0.91
N ALA A 86 -2.87 0.32 -0.05
CA ALA A 86 -2.39 -0.11 -1.37
C ALA A 86 -1.70 1.06 -2.10
N MET A 87 -2.33 2.23 -2.12
CA MET A 87 -1.79 3.43 -2.72
C MET A 87 -0.51 3.90 -2.00
N ALA A 88 -0.46 3.85 -0.68
CA ALA A 88 0.75 4.14 0.10
C ALA A 88 1.92 3.21 -0.28
N LYS A 89 1.65 1.92 -0.45
CA LYS A 89 2.66 0.95 -0.91
C LYS A 89 3.12 1.23 -2.34
N LEU A 90 2.19 1.53 -3.26
CA LEU A 90 2.53 1.91 -4.64
C LEU A 90 3.39 3.19 -4.70
N LYS A 91 3.12 4.18 -3.86
CA LYS A 91 3.93 5.41 -3.74
C LYS A 91 5.32 5.17 -3.14
N LYS A 92 5.44 4.29 -2.15
CA LYS A 92 6.75 3.89 -1.65
C LYS A 92 7.59 3.25 -2.77
N ARG A 93 6.96 2.38 -3.57
CA ARG A 93 7.58 1.79 -4.77
C ARG A 93 7.90 2.84 -5.84
N SER A 94 7.04 3.84 -6.04
CA SER A 94 7.22 5.00 -6.94
C SER A 94 8.52 5.74 -6.64
N LYS A 95 8.76 6.10 -5.36
CA LYS A 95 9.99 6.79 -4.96
C LYS A 95 11.25 5.95 -5.22
N LEU A 96 11.19 4.66 -4.90
CA LEU A 96 12.29 3.72 -5.20
C LEU A 96 12.52 3.55 -6.71
N SER A 97 11.45 3.53 -7.52
CA SER A 97 11.51 3.43 -8.98
C SER A 97 12.11 4.69 -9.60
N GLN A 98 11.65 5.88 -9.20
CA GLN A 98 12.22 7.17 -9.62
C GLN A 98 13.71 7.26 -9.27
N GLN A 99 14.10 6.76 -8.10
CA GLN A 99 15.49 6.71 -7.69
C GLN A 99 16.31 5.72 -8.52
N ARG A 100 15.79 4.52 -8.82
CA ARG A 100 16.44 3.58 -9.75
C ARG A 100 16.61 4.21 -11.13
N HIS A 101 15.60 4.93 -11.61
CA HIS A 101 15.66 5.67 -12.87
C HIS A 101 16.81 6.69 -12.86
N GLN A 102 16.87 7.55 -11.83
CA GLN A 102 17.95 8.53 -11.65
C GLN A 102 19.34 7.87 -11.52
N ASN A 103 19.44 6.77 -10.77
CA ASN A 103 20.70 6.04 -10.58
C ASN A 103 21.15 5.33 -11.86
N ASN A 104 20.22 4.84 -12.68
CA ASN A 104 20.51 4.20 -13.96
C ASN A 104 21.05 5.20 -15.00
N GLN A 105 20.67 6.48 -14.92
CA GLN A 105 21.28 7.54 -15.72
C GLN A 105 22.72 7.85 -15.28
N LEU A 106 23.08 7.54 -14.02
CA LEU A 106 24.35 7.92 -13.40
C LEU A 106 25.41 6.81 -13.34
N ASN A 107 25.08 5.55 -13.65
CA ASN A 107 25.97 4.42 -13.34
C ASN A 107 26.89 3.95 -14.48
N ALA A 108 28.20 4.09 -14.23
CA ALA A 108 29.25 3.21 -14.72
C ALA A 108 29.54 2.12 -13.67
N ALA A 109 29.71 0.87 -14.10
CA ALA A 109 29.89 -0.30 -13.24
C ALA A 109 31.04 -0.14 -12.20
N VAL A 110 30.76 -0.43 -10.92
CA VAL A 110 31.76 -0.37 -9.84
C VAL A 110 32.22 -1.79 -9.43
N PRO A 111 33.54 -2.08 -9.42
CA PRO A 111 34.08 -3.35 -8.93
C PRO A 111 34.21 -3.37 -7.40
N LYS A 112 33.91 -4.53 -6.78
CA LYS A 112 34.08 -4.78 -5.33
C LYS A 112 35.54 -4.57 -4.87
N LYS A 113 35.75 -3.84 -3.76
CA LYS A 113 37.07 -3.64 -3.11
C LYS A 113 37.04 -3.98 -1.61
N ASN A 114 38.22 -4.30 -1.05
CA ASN A 114 38.48 -4.76 0.33
C ASN A 114 37.95 -3.84 1.45
N GLU A 115 37.28 -4.43 2.45
CA GLU A 115 36.56 -3.75 3.56
C GLU A 115 37.44 -2.96 4.55
N SER A 116 38.67 -3.39 4.85
CA SER A 116 39.50 -2.76 5.91
C SER A 116 40.06 -1.38 5.54
N ASN A 117 40.36 -1.14 4.26
CA ASN A 117 40.80 0.16 3.76
C ASN A 117 39.65 1.18 3.64
N GLN A 118 38.41 0.71 3.70
CA GLN A 118 37.20 1.52 3.53
C GLN A 118 36.83 2.23 4.84
N VAL A 119 36.90 1.52 5.97
CA VAL A 119 36.60 2.08 7.31
C VAL A 119 37.51 3.26 7.65
N ASN A 120 38.83 3.14 7.42
CA ASN A 120 39.78 4.23 7.71
C ASN A 120 39.50 5.48 6.86
N LYS A 121 39.09 5.31 5.60
CA LYS A 121 38.71 6.43 4.73
C LYS A 121 37.45 7.11 5.24
N VAL A 122 36.44 6.33 5.63
CA VAL A 122 35.19 6.84 6.22
C VAL A 122 35.48 7.66 7.47
N LEU A 123 36.25 7.13 8.42
CA LEU A 123 36.62 7.82 9.65
C LEU A 123 37.34 9.15 9.37
N THR A 124 38.27 9.15 8.40
CA THR A 124 38.99 10.37 8.00
C THR A 124 38.05 11.45 7.45
N LEU A 125 37.02 11.07 6.68
CA LEU A 125 36.02 12.01 6.16
C LEU A 125 35.12 12.54 7.27
N LEU A 126 34.71 11.68 8.20
CA LEU A 126 33.90 12.07 9.36
C LEU A 126 34.64 13.05 10.27
N ASP A 127 35.93 12.83 10.53
CA ASP A 127 36.73 13.73 11.36
C ASP A 127 36.92 15.11 10.73
N LYS A 128 36.88 15.23 9.40
CA LYS A 128 36.92 16.53 8.72
C LYS A 128 35.65 17.36 8.90
N ILE A 129 34.48 16.72 8.99
CA ILE A 129 33.20 17.43 9.09
C ILE A 129 32.79 17.75 10.53
N LYS A 130 33.28 17.01 11.52
CA LYS A 130 33.01 17.28 12.94
C LYS A 130 33.26 18.74 13.29
N LYS A 131 32.50 19.27 14.25
CA LYS A 131 32.72 20.65 14.72
C LYS A 131 34.13 20.85 15.25
N SER A 132 34.65 19.86 15.98
CA SER A 132 36.00 19.90 16.55
C SER A 132 37.12 19.92 15.51
N SER A 133 36.80 19.80 14.21
CA SER A 133 37.78 19.85 13.14
C SER A 133 38.29 21.26 12.92
N THR A 134 39.55 21.37 12.48
CA THR A 134 40.15 22.65 12.05
C THR A 134 39.89 22.94 10.57
N SER A 135 38.99 22.20 9.92
CA SER A 135 38.71 22.33 8.50
C SER A 135 37.91 23.62 8.22
N SER A 136 38.21 24.27 7.10
CA SER A 136 37.45 25.45 6.67
C SER A 136 36.01 25.07 6.30
N VAL A 137 35.10 26.05 6.30
CA VAL A 137 33.71 25.84 5.84
C VAL A 137 33.67 25.19 4.45
N ASN A 138 34.50 25.68 3.52
CA ASN A 138 34.58 25.13 2.18
C ASN A 138 35.07 23.68 2.16
N ASP A 139 36.07 23.33 2.96
CA ASP A 139 36.55 21.94 3.07
C ASP A 139 35.47 21.01 3.66
N LYS A 140 34.69 21.51 4.64
CA LYS A 140 33.54 20.78 5.19
C LYS A 140 32.49 20.52 4.11
N LEU A 141 32.11 21.54 3.33
CA LEU A 141 31.14 21.41 2.23
C LEU A 141 31.57 20.37 1.18
N ILE A 142 32.82 20.44 0.71
CA ILE A 142 33.38 19.47 -0.23
C ILE A 142 33.32 18.05 0.36
N THR A 143 33.61 17.91 1.65
CA THR A 143 33.59 16.62 2.33
C THR A 143 32.15 16.09 2.50
N ILE A 144 31.18 16.93 2.86
CA ILE A 144 29.77 16.56 2.95
C ILE A 144 29.25 16.06 1.60
N ASN A 145 29.53 16.78 0.52
CA ASN A 145 29.12 16.38 -0.83
C ASN A 145 29.80 15.09 -1.29
N ASN A 146 31.06 14.86 -0.90
CA ASN A 146 31.74 13.59 -1.16
C ASN A 146 31.05 12.42 -0.41
N ILE A 147 30.67 12.63 0.85
CA ILE A 147 29.91 11.64 1.63
C ILE A 147 28.57 11.35 0.96
N LEU A 148 27.84 12.38 0.52
CA LEU A 148 26.58 12.24 -0.21
C LEU A 148 26.72 11.33 -1.43
N VAL A 149 27.68 11.60 -2.32
CA VAL A 149 27.92 10.80 -3.53
C VAL A 149 28.26 9.35 -3.18
N GLN A 150 29.11 9.13 -2.17
CA GLN A 150 29.48 7.78 -1.74
C GLN A 150 28.28 7.01 -1.15
N CYS A 151 27.47 7.67 -0.34
CA CYS A 151 26.28 7.06 0.25
C CYS A 151 25.21 6.72 -0.80
N LYS A 152 25.06 7.52 -1.86
CA LYS A 152 24.15 7.22 -2.98
C LYS A 152 24.59 6.01 -3.79
N ASN A 153 25.88 5.92 -4.10
CA ASN A 153 26.36 4.96 -5.09
C ASN A 153 26.71 3.58 -4.50
N ASP A 154 26.97 3.47 -3.19
CA ASP A 154 27.40 2.22 -2.58
C ASP A 154 26.69 1.98 -1.22
N PRO A 155 25.70 1.07 -1.17
CA PRO A 155 25.01 0.70 0.06
C PRO A 155 25.96 0.17 1.15
N SER A 156 27.05 -0.50 0.78
CA SER A 156 28.02 -1.03 1.75
C SER A 156 28.80 0.12 2.40
N VAL A 157 29.24 1.11 1.62
CA VAL A 157 29.88 2.32 2.14
C VAL A 157 28.92 3.10 3.05
N ARG A 158 27.67 3.27 2.61
CA ARG A 158 26.62 3.97 3.38
C ARG A 158 26.43 3.34 4.76
N LYS A 159 26.30 2.01 4.85
CA LYS A 159 26.19 1.31 6.13
C LYS A 159 27.42 1.51 7.02
N VAL A 160 28.62 1.62 6.46
CA VAL A 160 29.84 1.93 7.24
C VAL A 160 29.78 3.35 7.81
N PHE A 161 29.35 4.36 7.03
CA PHE A 161 29.14 5.71 7.55
C PHE A 161 28.13 5.75 8.70
N LEU A 162 26.98 5.09 8.53
CA LEU A 162 25.91 5.07 9.54
C LEU A 162 26.38 4.40 10.84
N LYS A 163 27.13 3.31 10.76
CA LYS A 163 27.73 2.63 11.93
C LYS A 163 28.77 3.48 12.66
N ASN A 164 29.37 4.46 12.00
CA ASN A 164 30.40 5.33 12.56
C ASN A 164 29.86 6.73 12.89
N ASP A 165 28.63 6.80 13.43
CA ASP A 165 28.04 8.02 13.99
C ASP A 165 27.77 9.17 12.99
N LEU A 166 27.70 8.92 11.68
CA LEU A 166 27.40 9.97 10.69
C LEU A 166 26.15 10.78 11.08
N ILE A 167 25.05 10.12 11.48
CA ILE A 167 23.81 10.80 11.85
C ILE A 167 23.99 11.69 13.08
N LYS A 168 24.71 11.22 14.11
CA LYS A 168 24.96 12.03 15.31
C LYS A 168 25.78 13.28 14.97
N ILE A 169 26.78 13.14 14.10
CA ILE A 169 27.60 14.26 13.63
C ILE A 169 26.72 15.26 12.86
N ILE A 170 25.84 14.79 11.96
CA ILE A 170 24.91 15.66 11.23
C ILE A 170 24.00 16.42 12.20
N LEU A 171 23.32 15.71 13.12
CA LEU A 171 22.34 16.35 14.01
C LEU A 171 22.98 17.29 15.03
N ASN A 172 24.07 16.89 15.67
CA ASN A 172 24.63 17.61 16.81
C ASN A 172 25.75 18.57 16.39
N ASP A 173 26.74 18.11 15.64
CA ASP A 173 27.87 18.97 15.28
C ASP A 173 27.50 19.97 14.18
N LEU A 174 26.76 19.53 13.16
CA LEU A 174 26.51 20.35 11.98
C LEU A 174 25.22 21.17 12.11
N LEU A 175 24.06 20.52 12.28
CA LEU A 175 22.78 21.23 12.27
C LEU A 175 22.54 22.09 13.52
N LYS A 176 22.98 21.65 14.70
CA LYS A 176 22.82 22.42 15.95
C LYS A 176 23.97 23.41 16.20
N GLU A 177 25.21 22.97 16.04
CA GLU A 177 26.36 23.75 16.49
C GLU A 177 27.05 24.59 15.41
N GLU A 178 26.78 24.33 14.12
CA GLU A 178 27.30 25.12 12.97
C GLU A 178 26.19 25.93 12.27
N LYS A 179 25.09 26.23 12.97
CA LYS A 179 23.86 26.83 12.44
C LYS A 179 23.98 28.24 11.85
N GLN A 180 25.12 28.89 12.04
CA GLN A 180 25.46 30.17 11.43
C GLN A 180 25.86 30.05 9.95
N PHE A 181 26.20 28.85 9.47
CA PHE A 181 26.67 28.63 8.10
C PHE A 181 25.56 28.00 7.24
N ASP A 182 24.85 28.84 6.49
CA ASP A 182 23.69 28.42 5.69
C ASP A 182 24.04 27.34 4.66
N GLU A 183 25.19 27.43 4.00
CA GLU A 183 25.64 26.45 3.02
C GLU A 183 25.86 25.06 3.64
N ILE A 184 26.34 25.02 4.90
CA ILE A 184 26.52 23.76 5.63
C ILE A 184 25.14 23.17 5.94
N LEU A 185 24.19 23.97 6.42
CA LEU A 185 22.83 23.52 6.71
C LEU A 185 22.17 22.93 5.45
N VAL A 186 22.20 23.66 4.33
CA VAL A 186 21.61 23.22 3.05
C VAL A 186 22.21 21.90 2.60
N SER A 187 23.55 21.76 2.65
CA SER A 187 24.25 20.53 2.27
C SER A 187 23.95 19.36 3.22
N CYS A 188 23.76 19.64 4.52
CA CYS A 188 23.40 18.63 5.50
C CYS A 188 21.97 18.11 5.31
N PHE A 189 21.01 18.99 5.01
CA PHE A 189 19.65 18.54 4.71
C PHE A 189 19.57 17.81 3.37
N ASP A 190 20.39 18.18 2.37
CA ASP A 190 20.53 17.39 1.15
C ASP A 190 21.10 15.98 1.45
N LEU A 191 22.16 15.90 2.26
CA LEU A 191 22.68 14.61 2.71
C LEU A 191 21.60 13.80 3.46
N LEU A 192 20.88 14.45 4.38
CA LEU A 192 19.89 13.78 5.23
C LEU A 192 18.70 13.26 4.42
N LYS A 193 18.13 14.05 3.49
CA LYS A 193 16.99 13.58 2.69
C LYS A 193 17.36 12.35 1.87
N ASN A 194 18.57 12.30 1.31
CA ASN A 194 19.03 11.16 0.54
C ASN A 194 19.33 9.96 1.45
N LEU A 195 19.90 10.17 2.65
CA LEU A 195 20.08 9.07 3.60
C LEU A 195 18.77 8.45 4.05
N ILE A 196 17.73 9.26 4.34
CA ILE A 196 16.40 8.77 4.71
C ILE A 196 15.78 7.98 3.55
N LEU A 197 15.94 8.45 2.31
CA LEU A 197 15.40 7.76 1.14
C LEU A 197 16.08 6.40 0.89
N GLU A 198 17.36 6.29 1.23
CA GLU A 198 18.22 5.14 0.95
C GLU A 198 18.22 4.07 2.07
N GLU A 199 17.57 4.36 3.19
CA GLU A 199 17.58 3.54 4.40
C GLU A 199 16.16 3.38 4.94
N ASP A 200 15.89 2.23 5.56
CA ASP A 200 14.52 1.86 5.93
C ASP A 200 14.04 2.56 7.22
N TYR A 201 12.85 2.17 7.68
CA TYR A 201 12.17 2.58 8.93
C TYR A 201 13.10 2.87 10.12
N ASP A 202 14.13 2.05 10.33
CA ASP A 202 15.07 2.17 11.45
C ASP A 202 15.80 3.52 11.49
N LEU A 203 16.21 4.06 10.34
CA LEU A 203 16.84 5.38 10.31
C LEU A 203 15.82 6.47 10.60
N ALA A 204 14.64 6.40 9.97
CA ALA A 204 13.59 7.41 10.15
C ALA A 204 13.14 7.48 11.62
N ILE A 205 12.90 6.35 12.28
CA ILE A 205 12.51 6.31 13.69
C ILE A 205 13.67 6.76 14.60
N TYR A 206 14.92 6.46 14.24
CA TYR A 206 16.08 6.97 14.96
C TYR A 206 16.14 8.50 14.89
N LEU A 207 16.01 9.10 13.71
CA LEU A 207 15.98 10.55 13.53
C LEU A 207 14.84 11.19 14.31
N TRP A 208 13.64 10.61 14.24
CA TRP A 208 12.46 11.06 14.98
C TRP A 208 12.73 11.11 16.48
N ARG A 209 13.28 10.03 17.05
CA ARG A 209 13.62 9.94 18.48
C ARG A 209 14.76 10.86 18.91
N ASN A 210 15.60 11.30 18.00
CA ASN A 210 16.75 12.17 18.28
C ASN A 210 16.48 13.65 17.98
N GLY A 211 15.20 14.03 17.88
CA GLY A 211 14.78 15.43 17.83
C GLY A 211 15.02 16.11 16.49
N ILE A 212 14.88 15.37 15.38
CA ILE A 212 14.91 15.97 14.03
C ILE A 212 13.77 16.98 13.84
N TRP A 213 12.63 16.79 14.51
CA TRP A 213 11.47 17.64 14.36
C TRP A 213 11.72 19.08 14.84
N GLU A 214 12.34 19.25 16.02
CA GLU A 214 12.69 20.55 16.56
C GLU A 214 13.70 21.27 15.66
N ILE A 215 14.65 20.52 15.10
CA ILE A 215 15.61 21.04 14.12
C ILE A 215 14.86 21.54 12.88
N LEU A 216 13.92 20.76 12.34
CA LEU A 216 13.14 21.16 11.17
C LEU A 216 12.36 22.45 11.45
N ILE A 217 11.67 22.57 12.58
CA ILE A 217 10.93 23.80 12.94
C ILE A 217 11.86 25.03 12.93
N GLU A 218 13.01 24.96 13.62
CA GLU A 218 13.95 26.09 13.70
C GLU A 218 14.43 26.51 12.29
N ASN A 219 14.68 25.52 11.42
CA ASN A 219 15.20 25.75 10.08
C ASN A 219 14.11 26.23 9.09
N PHE A 220 12.86 25.76 9.23
CA PHE A 220 11.71 26.31 8.50
C PHE A 220 11.48 27.77 8.87
N ASP A 221 11.42 28.09 10.17
CA ASP A 221 11.30 29.47 10.65
C ASP A 221 12.40 30.37 10.08
N LYS A 222 13.64 29.89 10.05
CA LYS A 222 14.79 30.63 9.51
C LYS A 222 14.65 30.87 8.01
N ALA A 223 14.33 29.83 7.23
CA ALA A 223 14.19 29.94 5.78
C ALA A 223 13.03 30.86 5.39
N PHE A 224 11.86 30.72 6.03
CA PHE A 224 10.67 31.48 5.68
C PHE A 224 10.70 32.94 6.16
N LYS A 225 11.53 33.28 7.14
CA LYS A 225 11.85 34.69 7.46
C LYS A 225 12.61 35.38 6.32
N SER A 226 13.40 34.63 5.55
CA SER A 226 14.14 35.15 4.39
C SER A 226 13.32 35.19 3.10
N LEU A 227 12.21 34.45 3.04
CA LEU A 227 11.37 34.33 1.85
C LEU A 227 10.84 35.68 1.30
N PRO A 228 10.41 36.66 2.11
CA PRO A 228 9.96 37.96 1.60
C PRO A 228 11.04 38.73 0.82
N HIS A 229 12.31 38.43 1.06
CA HIS A 229 13.45 39.10 0.42
C HIS A 229 13.91 38.40 -0.88
N LEU A 230 13.28 37.29 -1.27
CA LEU A 230 13.69 36.48 -2.42
C LEU A 230 13.74 37.28 -3.73
N ASP A 231 12.79 38.20 -3.91
CA ASP A 231 12.66 39.01 -5.12
C ASP A 231 13.29 40.41 -5.00
N ASP A 232 13.97 40.71 -3.89
CA ASP A 232 14.69 41.98 -3.71
C ASP A 232 15.83 42.11 -4.74
N GLU A 233 15.94 43.28 -5.39
CA GLU A 233 16.95 43.55 -6.43
C GLU A 233 18.40 43.39 -5.95
N LYS A 234 18.63 43.53 -4.64
CA LYS A 234 19.96 43.44 -4.01
C LYS A 234 20.41 42.00 -3.75
N VAL A 235 19.50 41.03 -3.84
CA VAL A 235 19.80 39.63 -3.57
C VAL A 235 20.31 38.97 -4.85
N ASN A 236 21.54 38.45 -4.78
CA ASN A 236 22.16 37.77 -5.93
C ASN A 236 21.52 36.40 -6.19
N GLN A 237 21.67 35.89 -7.41
CA GLN A 237 21.08 34.60 -7.81
C GLN A 237 21.53 33.44 -6.91
N ILE A 238 22.81 33.39 -6.52
CA ILE A 238 23.36 32.34 -5.64
C ILE A 238 22.60 32.27 -4.30
N SER A 239 22.25 33.41 -3.72
CA SER A 239 21.50 33.46 -2.46
C SER A 239 20.06 33.03 -2.65
N LYS A 240 19.45 33.34 -3.80
CA LYS A 240 18.10 32.86 -4.16
C LYS A 240 18.12 31.34 -4.33
N ASP A 241 19.08 30.81 -5.07
CA ASP A 241 19.24 29.37 -5.31
C ASP A 241 19.48 28.62 -4.00
N LEU A 242 20.30 29.19 -3.11
CA LEU A 242 20.57 28.63 -1.79
C LEU A 242 19.29 28.56 -0.95
N LEU A 243 18.50 29.64 -0.89
CA LEU A 243 17.24 29.68 -0.13
C LEU A 243 16.21 28.68 -0.70
N LEU A 244 16.04 28.64 -2.02
CA LEU A 244 15.11 27.70 -2.65
C LEU A 244 15.55 26.24 -2.45
N SER A 245 16.84 25.96 -2.56
CA SER A 245 17.41 24.63 -2.26
C SER A 245 17.21 24.27 -0.78
N TYR A 246 17.35 25.24 0.12
CA TYR A 246 17.13 25.04 1.54
C TYR A 246 15.68 24.61 1.83
N ILE A 247 14.71 25.35 1.30
CA ILE A 247 13.29 25.04 1.46
C ILE A 247 12.96 23.68 0.83
N SER A 248 13.41 23.43 -0.40
CA SER A 248 13.25 22.13 -1.09
C SER A 248 13.79 20.97 -0.24
N ASN A 249 15.00 21.12 0.31
CA ASN A 249 15.61 20.07 1.14
C ASN A 249 14.83 19.83 2.44
N LEU A 250 14.36 20.89 3.11
CA LEU A 250 13.55 20.77 4.32
C LEU A 250 12.22 20.06 4.06
N VAL A 251 11.51 20.45 2.99
CA VAL A 251 10.26 19.80 2.55
C VAL A 251 10.51 18.33 2.24
N SER A 252 11.57 18.03 1.49
CA SER A 252 11.96 16.66 1.13
C SER A 252 12.31 15.79 2.35
N VAL A 253 12.89 16.37 3.41
CA VAL A 253 13.16 15.61 4.64
C VAL A 253 11.86 15.22 5.33
N ILE A 254 10.88 16.12 5.46
CA ILE A 254 9.57 15.79 6.03
C ILE A 254 8.89 14.72 5.17
N ASP A 255 8.92 14.89 3.86
CA ASP A 255 8.30 13.96 2.91
C ASP A 255 8.91 12.55 2.99
N ASN A 256 10.24 12.45 3.00
CA ASN A 256 10.92 11.16 3.12
C ASN A 256 10.71 10.52 4.51
N LEU A 257 10.68 11.32 5.59
CA LEU A 257 10.30 10.81 6.91
C LEU A 257 8.87 10.27 6.91
N SER A 258 7.94 10.97 6.26
CA SER A 258 6.53 10.57 6.20
C SER A 258 6.36 9.20 5.55
N MET A 259 7.16 8.88 4.53
CA MET A 259 7.11 7.58 3.85
C MET A 259 7.69 6.41 4.64
N GLU A 260 8.69 6.68 5.47
CA GLU A 260 9.38 5.64 6.22
C GLU A 260 8.83 5.45 7.63
N LEU A 261 8.14 6.43 8.20
CA LEU A 261 7.49 6.28 9.49
C LEU A 261 6.23 5.42 9.38
N SER A 262 5.94 4.65 10.44
CA SER A 262 4.71 3.88 10.54
C SER A 262 3.49 4.80 10.64
N THR A 263 2.36 4.38 10.09
CA THR A 263 1.07 5.10 10.16
C THR A 263 0.69 5.52 11.58
N GLU A 264 1.01 4.70 12.59
CA GLU A 264 0.79 5.06 14.01
C GLU A 264 1.54 6.33 14.41
N VAL A 265 2.84 6.42 14.09
CA VAL A 265 3.68 7.60 14.37
C VAL A 265 3.22 8.81 13.56
N ILE A 266 2.80 8.59 12.31
CA ILE A 266 2.28 9.64 11.43
C ILE A 266 1.05 10.29 12.08
N ASN A 267 0.03 9.50 12.41
CA ASN A 267 -1.24 10.01 12.93
C ASN A 267 -1.14 10.48 14.39
N SER A 268 -0.36 9.81 15.22
CA SER A 268 -0.25 10.17 16.65
C SER A 268 0.70 11.34 16.92
N SER A 269 1.63 11.63 16.02
CA SER A 269 2.70 12.60 16.28
C SER A 269 2.99 13.53 15.11
N LEU A 270 3.39 13.03 13.93
CA LEU A 270 3.81 13.88 12.81
C LEU A 270 2.70 14.84 12.36
N VAL A 271 1.49 14.32 12.12
CA VAL A 271 0.33 15.10 11.69
C VAL A 271 -0.06 16.15 12.74
N PRO A 272 -0.30 15.79 14.02
CA PRO A 272 -0.55 16.78 15.06
C PRO A 272 0.52 17.87 15.15
N ASN A 273 1.80 17.48 15.06
CA ASN A 273 2.92 18.41 15.12
C ASN A 273 2.93 19.37 13.92
N LEU A 274 2.63 18.90 12.70
CA LEU A 274 2.52 19.74 11.50
C LEU A 274 1.47 20.84 11.68
N PHE A 275 0.28 20.49 12.17
CA PHE A 275 -0.82 21.45 12.40
C PHE A 275 -0.60 22.38 13.59
N GLN A 276 0.16 21.95 14.61
CA GLN A 276 0.55 22.81 15.74
C GLN A 276 1.70 23.76 15.40
N SER A 277 2.47 23.47 14.35
CA SER A 277 3.59 24.29 13.87
C SER A 277 3.16 25.31 12.82
N ASN A 278 4.05 26.26 12.50
CA ASN A 278 3.85 27.20 11.38
C ASN A 278 4.18 26.60 10.01
N ILE A 279 4.63 25.34 9.93
CA ILE A 279 5.15 24.75 8.69
C ILE A 279 4.08 24.77 7.59
N LEU A 280 2.84 24.33 7.87
CA LEU A 280 1.78 24.37 6.87
C LEU A 280 1.49 25.79 6.39
N THR A 281 1.44 26.76 7.30
CA THR A 281 1.27 28.18 6.93
C THR A 281 2.38 28.67 6.01
N TYR A 282 3.63 28.28 6.29
CA TYR A 282 4.77 28.58 5.45
C TYR A 282 4.66 27.95 4.05
N LEU A 283 4.32 26.67 3.96
CA LEU A 283 4.15 26.01 2.65
C LEU A 283 3.05 26.70 1.83
N LEU A 284 1.91 27.03 2.45
CA LEU A 284 0.84 27.78 1.78
C LEU A 284 1.26 29.20 1.37
N GLN A 285 2.09 29.86 2.19
CA GLN A 285 2.68 31.16 1.84
C GLN A 285 3.58 31.06 0.61
N PHE A 286 4.36 29.99 0.48
CA PHE A 286 5.20 29.76 -0.70
C PHE A 286 4.36 29.63 -1.97
N ILE A 287 3.27 28.84 -1.92
CA ILE A 287 2.37 28.65 -3.08
C ILE A 287 1.73 29.98 -3.53
N LYS A 288 1.48 30.90 -2.59
CA LYS A 288 0.91 32.22 -2.86
C LYS A 288 1.89 33.22 -3.49
N LEU A 289 3.18 32.88 -3.65
CA LEU A 289 4.15 33.81 -4.23
C LEU A 289 3.87 34.08 -5.72
N ASP A 290 4.27 35.27 -6.17
CA ASP A 290 4.18 35.64 -7.58
C ASP A 290 5.14 34.80 -8.44
N ASN A 291 4.69 34.48 -9.65
CA ASN A 291 5.45 33.76 -10.67
C ASN A 291 5.92 32.36 -10.25
N VAL A 292 5.32 31.73 -9.23
CA VAL A 292 5.69 30.37 -8.79
C VAL A 292 5.53 29.34 -9.91
N LEU A 293 4.50 29.50 -10.75
CA LEU A 293 4.22 28.59 -11.87
C LEU A 293 5.13 28.81 -13.10
N THR A 294 5.76 29.98 -13.23
CA THR A 294 6.53 30.38 -14.41
C THR A 294 8.03 30.42 -14.17
N ASN A 295 8.46 30.68 -12.92
CA ASN A 295 9.87 30.64 -12.54
C ASN A 295 10.30 29.19 -12.25
N LYS A 296 11.29 28.69 -13.00
CA LYS A 296 11.76 27.30 -12.92
C LYS A 296 12.21 26.88 -11.52
N ASP A 297 12.90 27.75 -10.78
CA ASP A 297 13.44 27.43 -9.46
C ASP A 297 12.34 27.41 -8.39
N LYS A 298 11.40 28.37 -8.45
CA LYS A 298 10.20 28.38 -7.59
C LYS A 298 9.28 27.18 -7.89
N LEU A 299 9.14 26.82 -9.17
CA LEU A 299 8.34 25.68 -9.62
C LEU A 299 8.84 24.36 -9.02
N LYS A 300 10.17 24.17 -8.92
CA LYS A 300 10.74 22.97 -8.28
C LYS A 300 10.33 22.84 -6.82
N VAL A 301 10.40 23.94 -6.06
CA VAL A 301 9.96 23.95 -4.65
C VAL A 301 8.45 23.73 -4.55
N LEU A 302 7.65 24.31 -5.45
CA LEU A 302 6.20 24.04 -5.51
C LEU A 302 5.93 22.54 -5.72
N LEU A 303 6.66 21.88 -6.62
CA LEU A 303 6.52 20.44 -6.86
C LEU A 303 6.85 19.61 -5.62
N ASP A 304 7.91 19.96 -4.88
CA ASP A 304 8.24 19.29 -3.61
C ASP A 304 7.11 19.45 -2.57
N ILE A 305 6.49 20.64 -2.51
CA ILE A 305 5.37 20.92 -1.60
C ILE A 305 4.12 20.13 -2.01
N LEU A 306 3.77 20.12 -3.31
CA LEU A 306 2.63 19.36 -3.81
C LEU A 306 2.83 17.85 -3.60
N ARG A 307 4.05 17.35 -3.80
CA ARG A 307 4.40 15.97 -3.50
C ARG A 307 4.18 15.64 -2.03
N LEU A 308 4.70 16.46 -1.12
CA LEU A 308 4.49 16.28 0.32
C LEU A 308 3.00 16.24 0.68
N ILE A 309 2.19 17.16 0.14
CA ILE A 309 0.74 17.19 0.40
C ILE A 309 0.07 15.93 -0.13
N TYR A 310 0.36 15.55 -1.38
CA TYR A 310 -0.18 14.34 -2.02
C TYR A 310 0.19 13.07 -1.24
N ASP A 311 1.42 12.99 -0.78
CA ASP A 311 1.97 11.85 -0.06
C ASP A 311 1.37 11.70 1.34
N LEU A 312 1.34 12.78 2.13
CA LEU A 312 0.68 12.78 3.44
C LEU A 312 -0.83 12.51 3.34
N SER A 313 -1.48 13.00 2.29
CA SER A 313 -2.92 12.78 2.06
C SER A 313 -3.26 11.33 1.77
N THR A 314 -2.33 10.55 1.18
CA THR A 314 -2.50 9.10 1.05
C THR A 314 -2.20 8.37 2.35
N LEU A 315 -1.18 8.80 3.09
CA LEU A 315 -0.74 8.11 4.30
C LEU A 315 -1.66 8.35 5.51
N SER A 316 -2.40 9.46 5.52
CA SER A 316 -3.22 9.88 6.65
C SER A 316 -4.50 10.59 6.17
N ALA A 317 -5.63 9.90 6.35
CA ALA A 317 -6.94 10.51 6.16
C ALA A 317 -7.16 11.70 7.12
N ASP A 318 -6.67 11.60 8.36
CA ASP A 318 -6.74 12.66 9.37
C ASP A 318 -6.00 13.92 8.90
N PHE A 319 -4.84 13.77 8.25
CA PHE A 319 -4.11 14.90 7.67
C PHE A 319 -4.98 15.63 6.64
N LEU A 320 -5.55 14.91 5.66
CA LEU A 320 -6.32 15.53 4.59
C LEU A 320 -7.63 16.14 5.12
N GLN A 321 -8.31 15.49 6.08
CA GLN A 321 -9.50 16.06 6.74
C GLN A 321 -9.17 17.38 7.43
N ASN A 322 -8.13 17.40 8.27
CA ASN A 322 -7.71 18.63 8.96
C ASN A 322 -7.22 19.71 7.97
N LEU A 323 -6.56 19.31 6.87
CA LEU A 323 -6.11 20.24 5.83
C LEU A 323 -7.31 20.86 5.10
N LEU A 324 -8.37 20.09 4.85
CA LEU A 324 -9.59 20.56 4.23
C LEU A 324 -10.37 21.53 5.12
N GLU A 325 -10.22 21.50 6.45
CA GLU A 325 -10.79 22.52 7.35
C GLU A 325 -10.06 23.87 7.26
N ASN A 326 -8.87 23.92 6.64
CA ASN A 326 -8.08 25.13 6.52
C ASN A 326 -8.55 25.99 5.33
N ASN A 327 -9.18 27.13 5.64
CA ASN A 327 -9.67 28.10 4.64
C ASN A 327 -8.59 28.61 3.68
N ASP A 328 -7.35 28.78 4.17
CA ASP A 328 -6.23 29.22 3.32
C ASP A 328 -5.88 28.15 2.29
N PHE A 329 -5.85 26.88 2.69
CA PHE A 329 -5.61 25.78 1.76
C PHE A 329 -6.71 25.69 0.72
N GLN A 330 -7.99 25.72 1.13
CA GLN A 330 -9.12 25.65 0.20
C GLN A 330 -9.03 26.70 -0.90
N MET A 331 -8.75 27.96 -0.50
CA MET A 331 -8.60 29.08 -1.44
C MET A 331 -7.40 28.90 -2.37
N VAL A 332 -6.24 28.51 -1.84
CA VAL A 332 -5.02 28.31 -2.64
C VAL A 332 -5.22 27.18 -3.64
N PHE A 333 -5.80 26.06 -3.19
CA PHE A 333 -6.02 24.88 -4.02
C PHE A 333 -7.04 25.15 -5.13
N SER A 334 -8.17 25.81 -4.83
CA SER A 334 -9.16 26.20 -5.84
C SER A 334 -8.57 27.14 -6.91
N ASN A 335 -7.74 28.09 -6.48
CA ASN A 335 -7.07 29.00 -7.40
C ASN A 335 -6.09 28.26 -8.32
N MET A 336 -5.34 27.28 -7.79
CA MET A 336 -4.44 26.47 -8.63
C MET A 336 -5.20 25.65 -9.66
N ILE A 337 -6.27 24.96 -9.27
CA ILE A 337 -7.08 24.14 -10.19
C ILE A 337 -7.66 24.98 -11.34
N THR A 338 -8.14 26.18 -11.04
CA THR A 338 -8.75 27.08 -12.04
C THR A 338 -7.73 27.84 -12.89
N SER A 339 -6.46 27.85 -12.50
CA SER A 339 -5.39 28.55 -13.20
C SER A 339 -4.97 27.81 -14.46
N ASN A 340 -4.58 28.55 -15.51
CA ASN A 340 -3.98 27.96 -16.69
C ASN A 340 -2.53 27.53 -16.40
N ILE A 341 -2.36 26.34 -15.85
CA ILE A 341 -1.05 25.78 -15.48
C ILE A 341 -0.36 25.21 -16.72
N GLU A 342 0.84 25.72 -17.04
CA GLU A 342 1.64 25.19 -18.15
C GLU A 342 2.36 23.89 -17.79
N SER A 343 2.80 23.73 -16.54
CA SER A 343 3.53 22.54 -16.08
C SER A 343 2.61 21.30 -16.00
N PRO A 344 2.84 20.25 -16.81
CA PRO A 344 2.02 19.05 -16.77
C PRO A 344 2.19 18.27 -15.45
N LEU A 345 3.38 18.29 -14.86
CA LEU A 345 3.64 17.61 -13.59
C LEU A 345 2.87 18.24 -12.42
N VAL A 346 2.77 19.58 -12.36
CA VAL A 346 1.91 20.26 -11.37
C VAL A 346 0.45 19.82 -11.54
N LYS A 347 -0.04 19.77 -12.78
CA LYS A 347 -1.43 19.33 -13.06
C LYS A 347 -1.69 17.93 -12.53
N VAL A 348 -0.80 16.97 -12.78
CA VAL A 348 -0.99 15.59 -12.30
C VAL A 348 -0.97 15.49 -10.78
N TYR A 349 -0.13 16.24 -10.08
CA TYR A 349 -0.21 16.31 -8.61
C TYR A 349 -1.55 16.87 -8.13
N LEU A 350 -2.08 17.92 -8.77
CA LEU A 350 -3.38 18.49 -8.40
C LEU A 350 -4.53 17.50 -8.64
N ILE A 351 -4.53 16.80 -9.78
CA ILE A 351 -5.47 15.72 -10.10
C ILE A 351 -5.43 14.64 -9.01
N GLY A 352 -4.22 14.24 -8.59
CA GLY A 352 -4.05 13.24 -7.53
C GLY A 352 -4.57 13.69 -6.17
N ILE A 353 -4.33 14.94 -5.79
CA ILE A 353 -4.89 15.52 -4.56
C ILE A 353 -6.42 15.63 -4.66
N GLN A 354 -6.96 16.01 -5.81
CA GLN A 354 -8.42 16.06 -6.03
C GLN A 354 -9.06 14.68 -5.89
N LEU A 355 -8.45 13.62 -6.44
CA LEU A 355 -8.92 12.25 -6.27
C LEU A 355 -9.05 11.89 -4.78
N GLN A 356 -8.01 12.14 -3.98
CA GLN A 356 -8.02 11.87 -2.53
C GLN A 356 -9.09 12.69 -1.78
N ILE A 357 -9.32 13.94 -2.21
CA ILE A 357 -10.39 14.77 -1.64
C ILE A 357 -11.76 14.15 -1.95
N PHE A 358 -11.98 13.66 -3.16
CA PHE A 358 -13.24 12.99 -3.52
C PHE A 358 -13.43 11.68 -2.77
N GLU A 359 -12.35 10.92 -2.52
CA GLU A 359 -12.40 9.72 -1.68
C GLU A 359 -12.89 10.03 -0.26
N ILE A 360 -12.34 11.07 0.38
CA ILE A 360 -12.75 11.47 1.74
C ILE A 360 -14.17 12.05 1.79
N LYS A 361 -14.56 12.79 0.75
CA LYS A 361 -15.90 13.39 0.65
C LYS A 361 -16.99 12.43 0.19
N ASP A 362 -16.63 11.22 -0.22
CA ASP A 362 -17.55 10.22 -0.78
C ASP A 362 -18.23 10.67 -2.10
N ASP A 363 -17.54 11.53 -2.87
CA ASP A 363 -18.04 12.18 -4.10
C ASP A 363 -17.46 11.54 -5.39
N LEU A 364 -16.88 10.33 -5.29
CA LEU A 364 -16.16 9.69 -6.39
C LEU A 364 -17.05 9.41 -7.61
N ASN A 365 -18.28 8.95 -7.40
CA ASN A 365 -19.16 8.50 -8.49
C ASN A 365 -19.45 9.59 -9.54
N GLU A 366 -19.47 10.86 -9.14
CA GLU A 366 -19.81 11.97 -10.03
C GLU A 366 -18.58 12.61 -10.68
N ASN A 367 -17.38 12.41 -10.13
CA ASN A 367 -16.18 13.18 -10.48
C ASN A 367 -15.06 12.35 -11.13
N LEU A 368 -15.09 11.02 -11.05
CA LEU A 368 -14.05 10.16 -11.60
C LEU A 368 -13.87 10.33 -13.12
N ASP A 369 -14.96 10.47 -13.87
CA ASP A 369 -14.89 10.59 -15.33
C ASP A 369 -14.21 11.92 -15.75
N SER A 370 -14.44 13.01 -15.00
CA SER A 370 -13.77 14.29 -15.22
C SER A 370 -12.27 14.20 -14.92
N LEU A 371 -11.89 13.53 -13.82
CA LEU A 371 -10.48 13.31 -13.49
C LEU A 371 -9.74 12.50 -14.56
N LEU A 372 -10.41 11.51 -15.16
CA LEU A 372 -9.83 10.74 -16.27
C LEU A 372 -9.57 11.62 -17.50
N VAL A 373 -10.54 12.48 -17.88
CA VAL A 373 -10.36 13.45 -18.98
C VAL A 373 -9.13 14.33 -18.73
N GLU A 374 -9.01 14.88 -17.53
CA GLU A 374 -7.91 15.76 -17.16
C GLU A 374 -6.56 15.03 -17.18
N THR A 375 -6.54 13.78 -16.69
CA THR A 375 -5.34 12.92 -16.72
C THR A 375 -4.87 12.68 -18.15
N PHE A 376 -5.77 12.30 -19.06
CA PHE A 376 -5.41 12.07 -20.46
C PHE A 376 -5.04 13.36 -21.19
N THR A 377 -5.65 14.49 -20.85
CA THR A 377 -5.24 15.80 -21.37
C THR A 377 -3.77 16.10 -21.05
N VAL A 378 -3.26 15.65 -19.89
CA VAL A 378 -1.83 15.75 -19.57
C VAL A 378 -1.02 14.72 -20.35
N LEU A 379 -1.41 13.44 -20.32
CA LEU A 379 -0.67 12.35 -20.98
C LEU A 379 -0.50 12.53 -22.49
N ASP A 380 -1.46 13.19 -23.14
CA ASP A 380 -1.42 13.48 -24.58
C ASP A 380 -0.36 14.54 -24.95
N THR A 381 0.15 15.29 -23.97
CA THR A 381 1.22 16.28 -24.19
C THR A 381 2.62 15.66 -24.22
N LEU A 382 2.76 14.41 -23.79
CA LEU A 382 4.06 13.77 -23.58
C LEU A 382 4.65 13.17 -24.86
N LYS A 383 5.98 13.18 -24.95
CA LYS A 383 6.72 12.57 -26.07
C LYS A 383 7.18 11.15 -25.78
N TYR A 384 7.24 10.75 -24.51
CA TYR A 384 7.66 9.43 -24.05
C TYR A 384 9.14 9.17 -24.35
N GLU A 385 9.98 10.16 -24.03
CA GLU A 385 11.44 10.10 -24.18
C GLU A 385 12.07 9.62 -22.86
N HIS A 386 12.83 8.50 -22.89
CA HIS A 386 13.36 7.80 -21.70
C HIS A 386 14.32 8.60 -20.81
N GLU A 387 14.78 9.76 -21.25
CA GLU A 387 15.78 10.57 -20.54
C GLU A 387 15.16 11.77 -19.80
N ASN A 388 13.84 11.96 -19.87
CA ASN A 388 13.18 13.09 -19.22
C ASN A 388 12.58 12.70 -17.86
N ASP A 389 13.24 13.11 -16.77
CA ASP A 389 12.82 12.88 -15.39
C ASP A 389 11.39 13.40 -15.08
N ASP A 390 10.97 14.49 -15.72
CA ASP A 390 9.62 15.05 -15.53
C ASP A 390 8.57 14.17 -16.24
N GLU A 391 8.84 13.72 -17.48
CA GLU A 391 7.94 12.78 -18.18
C GLU A 391 7.83 11.46 -17.41
N PHE A 392 8.94 10.97 -16.85
CA PHE A 392 8.92 9.79 -15.99
C PHE A 392 7.99 9.97 -14.79
N GLN A 393 8.12 11.06 -14.04
CA GLN A 393 7.26 11.33 -12.89
C GLN A 393 5.80 11.50 -13.27
N ILE A 394 5.51 12.17 -14.40
CA ILE A 394 4.14 12.34 -14.89
C ILE A 394 3.51 10.98 -15.19
N VAL A 395 4.18 10.13 -15.97
CA VAL A 395 3.71 8.77 -16.28
C VAL A 395 3.57 7.94 -15.01
N ASP A 396 4.54 8.00 -14.11
CA ASP A 396 4.59 7.22 -12.88
C ASP A 396 3.44 7.55 -11.91
N LEU A 397 3.09 8.83 -11.77
CA LEU A 397 1.93 9.29 -11.01
C LEU A 397 0.62 8.96 -11.72
N SER A 398 0.58 9.13 -13.05
CA SER A 398 -0.63 8.87 -13.81
C SER A 398 -1.01 7.39 -13.78
N LEU A 399 -0.02 6.48 -13.80
CA LEU A 399 -0.24 5.05 -13.60
C LEU A 399 -0.82 4.74 -12.22
N ASP A 400 -0.38 5.40 -11.14
CA ASP A 400 -1.00 5.24 -9.82
C ASP A 400 -2.47 5.66 -9.84
N LEU A 401 -2.75 6.82 -10.44
CA LEU A 401 -4.11 7.36 -10.54
C LEU A 401 -5.01 6.44 -11.36
N LEU A 402 -4.58 6.01 -12.55
CA LEU A 402 -5.34 5.10 -13.39
C LEU A 402 -5.59 3.76 -12.70
N THR A 403 -4.57 3.20 -12.04
CA THR A 403 -4.70 1.95 -11.26
C THR A 403 -5.76 2.10 -10.18
N THR A 404 -5.72 3.21 -9.42
CA THR A 404 -6.69 3.50 -8.34
C THR A 404 -8.11 3.67 -8.90
N VAL A 405 -8.26 4.41 -10.01
CA VAL A 405 -9.57 4.61 -10.65
C VAL A 405 -10.15 3.29 -11.16
N ILE A 406 -9.33 2.41 -11.76
CA ILE A 406 -9.75 1.07 -12.19
C ILE A 406 -10.23 0.23 -11.00
N GLU A 407 -9.50 0.24 -9.89
CA GLU A 407 -9.87 -0.49 -8.67
C GLU A 407 -11.20 0.02 -8.08
N ILE A 408 -11.38 1.34 -8.01
CA ILE A 408 -12.63 1.95 -7.51
C ILE A 408 -13.81 1.58 -8.40
N LYS A 409 -13.69 1.77 -9.72
CA LYS A 409 -14.77 1.45 -10.68
C LYS A 409 -15.06 -0.05 -10.71
N GLY A 410 -14.03 -0.90 -10.61
CA GLY A 410 -14.18 -2.35 -10.51
C GLY A 410 -14.93 -2.78 -9.24
N SER A 411 -14.64 -2.16 -8.10
CA SER A 411 -15.32 -2.46 -6.84
C SER A 411 -16.79 -2.02 -6.87
N ILE A 412 -17.09 -0.84 -7.43
CA ILE A 412 -18.47 -0.37 -7.63
C ILE A 412 -19.28 -1.33 -8.51
N LEU A 413 -18.64 -1.94 -9.52
CA LEU A 413 -19.26 -2.94 -10.38
C LEU A 413 -19.61 -4.22 -9.60
N ILE A 414 -18.72 -4.72 -8.75
CA ILE A 414 -18.96 -5.92 -7.92
C ILE A 414 -20.19 -5.70 -7.03
N ASP A 415 -20.30 -4.52 -6.42
CA ASP A 415 -21.42 -4.15 -5.55
C ASP A 415 -22.75 -3.97 -6.32
N ASN A 416 -22.70 -3.59 -7.60
CA ASN A 416 -23.88 -3.29 -8.42
C ASN A 416 -23.82 -3.91 -9.82
N SER A 417 -23.65 -5.24 -9.88
CA SER A 417 -23.39 -6.04 -11.10
C SER A 417 -24.37 -5.86 -12.27
N THR A 418 -25.53 -5.25 -12.06
CA THR A 418 -26.52 -4.97 -13.12
C THR A 418 -26.25 -3.69 -13.92
N LYS A 419 -25.33 -2.81 -13.49
CA LYS A 419 -25.13 -1.49 -14.09
C LYS A 419 -23.75 -1.38 -14.74
N LYS A 420 -23.68 -1.65 -16.05
CA LYS A 420 -22.45 -1.43 -16.84
C LYS A 420 -22.15 0.07 -16.95
N ASP A 421 -20.92 0.46 -16.66
CA ASP A 421 -20.43 1.83 -16.82
C ASP A 421 -19.84 2.02 -18.23
N LYS A 422 -20.72 2.22 -19.22
CA LYS A 422 -20.32 2.34 -20.63
C LYS A 422 -19.31 3.46 -20.90
N VAL A 423 -19.32 4.52 -20.07
CA VAL A 423 -18.39 5.64 -20.23
C VAL A 423 -16.99 5.17 -19.84
N PHE A 424 -16.87 4.58 -18.65
CA PHE A 424 -15.59 4.06 -18.18
C PHE A 424 -15.09 2.86 -19.01
N ASP A 425 -15.98 2.00 -19.48
CA ASP A 425 -15.66 0.91 -20.41
C ASP A 425 -15.02 1.46 -21.70
N GLY A 426 -15.54 2.57 -22.23
CA GLY A 426 -14.97 3.30 -23.36
C GLY A 426 -13.56 3.80 -23.06
N TYR A 427 -13.36 4.48 -21.93
CA TYR A 427 -12.02 4.94 -21.51
C TYR A 427 -11.01 3.80 -21.37
N CYS A 428 -11.42 2.66 -20.83
CA CYS A 428 -10.56 1.48 -20.69
C CYS A 428 -10.02 1.03 -22.06
N ILE A 429 -10.89 0.94 -23.07
CA ILE A 429 -10.56 0.42 -24.40
C ILE A 429 -9.89 1.47 -25.29
N ASP A 430 -10.40 2.71 -25.26
CA ASP A 430 -10.03 3.75 -26.22
C ASP A 430 -8.89 4.65 -25.72
N ASN A 431 -8.59 4.66 -24.41
CA ASN A 431 -7.58 5.54 -23.82
C ASN A 431 -6.53 4.78 -22.98
N ILE A 432 -6.94 4.08 -21.92
CA ILE A 432 -6.01 3.44 -20.97
C ILE A 432 -5.21 2.33 -21.66
N LEU A 433 -5.88 1.41 -22.36
CA LEU A 433 -5.21 0.30 -23.03
C LEU A 433 -4.21 0.79 -24.12
N PRO A 434 -4.55 1.73 -25.02
CA PRO A 434 -3.59 2.31 -25.95
C PRO A 434 -2.42 3.03 -25.28
N PHE A 435 -2.65 3.74 -24.18
CA PHE A 435 -1.59 4.41 -23.42
C PHE A 435 -0.57 3.39 -22.87
N ILE A 436 -1.06 2.35 -22.20
CA ILE A 436 -0.21 1.26 -21.69
C ILE A 436 0.54 0.58 -22.84
N GLY A 437 -0.15 0.29 -23.95
CA GLY A 437 0.47 -0.27 -25.15
C GLY A 437 1.62 0.57 -25.68
N LYS A 438 1.47 1.90 -25.71
CA LYS A 438 2.52 2.85 -26.11
C LYS A 438 3.73 2.81 -25.17
N LEU A 439 3.52 2.67 -23.86
CA LEU A 439 4.62 2.49 -22.90
C LEU A 439 5.46 1.25 -23.20
N PHE A 440 4.80 0.11 -23.48
CA PHE A 440 5.50 -1.12 -23.84
C PHE A 440 6.20 -1.03 -25.20
N GLU A 441 5.56 -0.44 -26.21
CA GLU A 441 6.13 -0.22 -27.56
C GLU A 441 7.39 0.64 -27.49
N LYS A 442 7.38 1.69 -26.66
CA LYS A 442 8.51 2.58 -26.48
C LYS A 442 9.61 2.02 -25.61
N ASP A 443 9.40 0.88 -24.95
CA ASP A 443 10.29 0.36 -23.91
C ASP A 443 10.44 1.29 -22.69
N PHE A 444 9.33 1.94 -22.31
CA PHE A 444 9.31 2.86 -21.18
C PHE A 444 9.48 2.10 -19.87
N LYS A 445 10.63 2.29 -19.22
CA LYS A 445 11.04 1.52 -18.03
C LYS A 445 10.30 1.97 -16.78
N ASN A 446 9.04 1.56 -16.63
CA ASN A 446 8.25 1.82 -15.43
C ASN A 446 7.54 0.53 -14.97
N ASP A 447 7.91 0.07 -13.78
CA ASP A 447 7.40 -1.18 -13.20
C ASP A 447 5.87 -1.16 -12.96
N LYS A 448 5.26 0.03 -12.82
CA LYS A 448 3.81 0.18 -12.56
C LYS A 448 2.94 0.00 -13.80
N ALA A 449 3.52 0.08 -15.00
CA ALA A 449 2.76 -0.16 -16.24
C ALA A 449 2.14 -1.57 -16.23
N LEU A 450 2.86 -2.54 -15.69
CA LEU A 450 2.41 -3.92 -15.56
C LEU A 450 1.32 -4.08 -14.50
N ILE A 451 1.42 -3.34 -13.38
CA ILE A 451 0.40 -3.31 -12.32
C ILE A 451 -0.91 -2.73 -12.89
N CYS A 452 -0.83 -1.57 -13.53
CA CYS A 452 -1.99 -0.92 -14.14
C CYS A 452 -2.63 -1.82 -15.21
N LEU A 453 -1.83 -2.49 -16.04
CA LEU A 453 -2.31 -3.45 -17.03
C LEU A 453 -3.01 -4.64 -16.36
N SER A 454 -2.43 -5.17 -15.29
CA SER A 454 -2.99 -6.31 -14.55
C SER A 454 -4.37 -5.98 -14.00
N ASN A 455 -4.54 -4.82 -13.36
CA ASN A 455 -5.84 -4.37 -12.85
C ASN A 455 -6.83 -4.10 -13.99
N LEU A 456 -6.37 -3.52 -15.10
CA LEU A 456 -7.20 -3.29 -16.28
C LEU A 456 -7.71 -4.62 -16.86
N MET A 457 -6.86 -5.65 -16.95
CA MET A 457 -7.25 -6.99 -17.41
C MET A 457 -8.33 -7.60 -16.53
N ILE A 458 -8.20 -7.51 -15.21
CA ILE A 458 -9.22 -7.99 -14.26
C ILE A 458 -10.56 -7.27 -14.49
N TYR A 459 -10.53 -5.94 -14.63
CA TYR A 459 -11.72 -5.14 -14.90
C TYR A 459 -12.38 -5.54 -16.23
N LEU A 460 -11.60 -5.62 -17.31
CA LEU A 460 -12.11 -5.95 -18.65
C LEU A 460 -12.69 -7.37 -18.69
N ASN A 461 -12.03 -8.33 -18.04
CA ASN A 461 -12.51 -9.72 -17.96
C ASN A 461 -13.84 -9.78 -17.19
N SER A 462 -13.90 -9.14 -16.01
CA SER A 462 -15.10 -9.10 -15.17
C SER A 462 -16.31 -8.44 -15.85
N ASN A 463 -16.08 -7.50 -16.77
CA ASN A 463 -17.14 -6.83 -17.55
C ASN A 463 -17.53 -7.54 -18.86
N GLY A 464 -16.83 -8.62 -19.22
CA GLY A 464 -17.00 -9.31 -20.49
C GLY A 464 -16.57 -8.46 -21.70
N LEU A 465 -15.52 -7.64 -21.53
CA LEU A 465 -14.95 -6.78 -22.57
C LEU A 465 -13.70 -7.38 -23.24
N MET A 466 -13.23 -8.53 -22.76
CA MET A 466 -12.13 -9.27 -23.36
C MET A 466 -12.54 -9.86 -24.71
N ASN A 467 -11.98 -9.33 -25.79
CA ASN A 467 -12.18 -9.83 -27.15
C ASN A 467 -10.95 -10.58 -27.66
N GLU A 468 -11.12 -11.39 -28.71
CA GLU A 468 -10.06 -12.24 -29.28
C GLU A 468 -8.82 -11.44 -29.71
N LYS A 469 -9.02 -10.24 -30.28
CA LYS A 469 -7.91 -9.36 -30.68
C LYS A 469 -7.06 -8.98 -29.45
N LEU A 470 -7.68 -8.52 -28.37
CA LEU A 470 -6.99 -8.15 -27.14
C LEU A 470 -6.24 -9.34 -26.53
N VAL A 471 -6.85 -10.52 -26.52
CA VAL A 471 -6.20 -11.75 -26.04
C VAL A 471 -4.98 -12.11 -26.90
N ASN A 472 -5.04 -11.88 -28.22
CA ASN A 472 -3.88 -12.06 -29.12
C ASN A 472 -2.79 -11.01 -28.90
N ASP A 473 -3.17 -9.75 -28.64
CA ASP A 473 -2.23 -8.67 -28.36
C ASP A 473 -1.48 -8.94 -27.02
N LEU A 474 -2.19 -9.41 -25.99
CA LEU A 474 -1.61 -9.81 -24.70
C LEU A 474 -0.68 -11.02 -24.81
N GLU A 475 -1.03 -12.00 -25.64
CA GLU A 475 -0.15 -13.14 -25.97
C GLU A 475 1.16 -12.68 -26.61
N SER A 476 1.07 -11.77 -27.58
CA SER A 476 2.24 -11.20 -28.23
C SER A 476 3.12 -10.44 -27.24
N LEU A 477 2.52 -9.62 -26.36
CA LEU A 477 3.23 -8.91 -25.30
C LEU A 477 3.93 -9.87 -24.34
N ASN A 478 3.23 -10.92 -23.89
CA ASN A 478 3.78 -11.91 -22.99
C ASN A 478 4.99 -12.62 -23.61
N THR A 479 4.82 -13.12 -24.84
CA THR A 479 5.85 -13.90 -25.54
C THR A 479 7.09 -13.06 -25.87
N ASN A 480 6.89 -11.85 -26.38
CA ASN A 480 7.97 -11.06 -26.95
C ASN A 480 8.74 -10.23 -25.90
N LYS A 481 8.10 -9.87 -24.78
CA LYS A 481 8.67 -8.94 -23.81
C LYS A 481 8.63 -9.44 -22.37
N ILE A 482 7.44 -9.75 -21.85
CA ILE A 482 7.27 -10.07 -20.42
C ILE A 482 7.99 -11.37 -20.05
N GLN A 483 7.86 -12.43 -20.85
CA GLN A 483 8.51 -13.71 -20.59
C GLN A 483 10.06 -13.57 -20.57
N PRO A 484 10.72 -12.97 -21.58
CA PRO A 484 12.16 -12.73 -21.52
C PRO A 484 12.62 -11.95 -20.29
N GLU A 485 11.91 -10.88 -19.93
CA GLU A 485 12.22 -10.05 -18.75
C GLU A 485 12.04 -10.83 -17.45
N PHE A 486 10.93 -11.56 -17.32
CA PHE A 486 10.66 -12.41 -16.17
C PHE A 486 11.75 -13.46 -15.98
N ASN A 487 12.22 -14.08 -17.07
CA ASN A 487 13.28 -15.07 -17.03
C ASN A 487 14.59 -14.49 -16.48
N GLN A 488 14.91 -13.25 -16.83
CA GLN A 488 16.07 -12.55 -16.28
C GLN A 488 15.85 -12.21 -14.81
N LEU A 489 14.64 -11.76 -14.47
CA LEU A 489 14.25 -11.30 -13.16
C LEU A 489 14.26 -12.40 -12.09
N LEU A 490 13.93 -13.66 -12.42
CA LEU A 490 13.95 -14.76 -11.46
C LEU A 490 15.34 -15.04 -10.86
N ASN A 491 16.41 -14.55 -11.49
CA ASN A 491 17.77 -14.60 -10.95
C ASN A 491 18.13 -13.41 -10.03
N SER A 492 17.23 -12.42 -9.94
CA SER A 492 17.39 -11.23 -9.10
C SER A 492 16.93 -11.47 -7.66
N LYS A 493 17.16 -10.48 -6.78
CA LYS A 493 16.62 -10.47 -5.42
C LYS A 493 15.37 -9.57 -5.27
N ASP A 494 14.81 -9.07 -6.37
CA ASP A 494 13.67 -8.13 -6.32
C ASP A 494 12.34 -8.88 -6.26
N LEU A 495 11.94 -9.27 -5.05
CA LEU A 495 10.71 -10.03 -4.84
C LEU A 495 9.45 -9.26 -5.25
N TYR A 496 9.42 -7.94 -5.09
CA TYR A 496 8.27 -7.11 -5.44
C TYR A 496 7.99 -7.18 -6.95
N LEU A 497 9.04 -7.00 -7.76
CA LEU A 497 8.89 -7.06 -9.21
C LEU A 497 8.51 -8.48 -9.67
N ILE A 498 9.07 -9.53 -9.03
CA ILE A 498 8.68 -10.92 -9.33
C ILE A 498 7.19 -11.14 -9.07
N ILE A 499 6.65 -10.62 -7.97
CA ILE A 499 5.23 -10.68 -7.63
C ILE A 499 4.38 -9.99 -8.72
N ASP A 500 4.77 -8.80 -9.16
CA ASP A 500 4.01 -8.03 -10.14
C ASP A 500 3.94 -8.76 -11.49
N TYR A 501 5.04 -9.39 -11.93
CA TYR A 501 5.06 -10.25 -13.13
C TYR A 501 4.25 -11.53 -12.94
N LEU A 502 4.32 -12.16 -11.76
CA LEU A 502 3.51 -13.35 -11.47
C LEU A 502 2.02 -13.03 -11.46
N ASN A 503 1.60 -11.88 -10.91
CA ASN A 503 0.19 -11.44 -10.94
C ASN A 503 -0.28 -11.22 -12.38
N PHE A 504 0.53 -10.56 -13.22
CA PHE A 504 0.20 -10.41 -14.63
C PHE A 504 0.00 -11.76 -15.31
N LYS A 505 0.93 -12.69 -15.11
CA LYS A 505 0.85 -14.05 -15.69
C LYS A 505 -0.34 -14.85 -15.16
N LEU A 506 -0.66 -14.74 -13.87
CA LEU A 506 -1.85 -15.31 -13.27
C LEU A 506 -3.12 -14.79 -13.95
N ASN A 507 -3.23 -13.48 -14.15
CA ASN A 507 -4.38 -12.88 -14.80
C ASN A 507 -4.51 -13.32 -16.27
N LEU A 508 -3.40 -13.55 -16.99
CA LEU A 508 -3.45 -14.16 -18.33
C LEU A 508 -4.05 -15.57 -18.31
N LEU A 509 -3.64 -16.39 -17.32
CA LEU A 509 -4.20 -17.72 -17.15
C LEU A 509 -5.68 -17.69 -16.80
N GLU A 510 -6.14 -16.75 -15.97
CA GLU A 510 -7.56 -16.60 -15.64
C GLU A 510 -8.42 -16.15 -16.83
N ILE A 511 -7.83 -15.45 -17.81
CA ILE A 511 -8.50 -15.07 -19.05
C ILE A 511 -8.69 -16.26 -19.97
N ASP A 512 -7.62 -17.01 -20.28
CA ASP A 512 -7.67 -18.17 -21.17
C ASP A 512 -6.54 -19.18 -20.85
N PRO A 513 -6.78 -20.14 -19.93
CA PRO A 513 -5.75 -21.11 -19.56
C PRO A 513 -5.24 -21.92 -20.75
N SER A 514 -6.12 -22.25 -21.70
CA SER A 514 -5.79 -23.11 -22.85
C SER A 514 -4.68 -22.52 -23.72
N LYS A 515 -4.60 -21.19 -23.73
CA LYS A 515 -3.67 -20.42 -24.55
C LYS A 515 -2.33 -20.20 -23.86
N PHE A 516 -2.37 -19.76 -22.60
CA PHE A 516 -1.18 -19.27 -21.90
C PHE A 516 -0.38 -20.34 -21.15
N VAL A 517 -0.97 -21.48 -20.79
CA VAL A 517 -0.26 -22.54 -20.06
C VAL A 517 0.91 -23.12 -20.86
N SER A 518 0.78 -23.20 -22.19
CA SER A 518 1.83 -23.72 -23.07
C SER A 518 3.10 -22.85 -23.11
N GLN A 519 3.05 -21.65 -22.53
CA GLN A 519 4.10 -20.64 -22.61
C GLN A 519 4.98 -20.59 -21.36
N GLU A 520 4.81 -21.51 -20.41
CA GLU A 520 5.45 -21.42 -19.08
C GLU A 520 6.53 -22.47 -18.82
N PRO A 521 7.79 -22.24 -19.27
CA PRO A 521 8.87 -23.21 -19.12
C PRO A 521 9.53 -23.18 -17.72
N GLN A 522 9.11 -22.30 -16.80
CA GLN A 522 9.88 -21.94 -15.60
C GLN A 522 9.38 -22.54 -14.30
N ILE A 523 8.48 -23.52 -14.37
CA ILE A 523 7.78 -24.09 -13.21
C ILE A 523 8.77 -24.58 -12.16
N ASP A 524 9.83 -25.29 -12.55
CA ASP A 524 10.84 -25.80 -11.62
C ASP A 524 11.60 -24.68 -10.90
N THR A 525 11.93 -23.59 -11.61
CA THR A 525 12.62 -22.43 -11.02
C THR A 525 11.72 -21.71 -10.01
N LEU A 526 10.43 -21.58 -10.33
CA LEU A 526 9.43 -20.99 -9.43
C LEU A 526 9.21 -21.84 -8.18
N ILE A 527 9.13 -23.17 -8.33
CA ILE A 527 9.04 -24.11 -7.20
C ILE A 527 10.30 -24.04 -6.34
N GLU A 528 11.49 -23.97 -6.94
CA GLU A 528 12.75 -23.82 -6.20
C GLU A 528 12.77 -22.52 -5.39
N LEU A 529 12.37 -21.40 -6.02
CA LEU A 529 12.27 -20.10 -5.37
C LEU A 529 11.24 -20.12 -4.23
N GLY A 530 10.04 -20.65 -4.48
CA GLY A 530 9.00 -20.81 -3.46
C GLY A 530 9.41 -21.70 -2.31
N THR A 531 10.17 -22.77 -2.56
CA THR A 531 10.72 -23.64 -1.52
C THR A 531 11.76 -22.92 -0.66
N LYS A 532 12.59 -22.06 -1.26
CA LYS A 532 13.55 -21.21 -0.51
C LYS A 532 12.82 -20.20 0.36
N LEU A 533 11.84 -19.49 -0.20
CA LEU A 533 11.07 -18.46 0.50
C LEU A 533 10.09 -19.02 1.53
N SER A 534 9.70 -20.29 1.41
CA SER A 534 8.93 -20.99 2.44
C SER A 534 9.74 -21.25 3.71
N LYS A 535 11.08 -21.12 3.66
CA LYS A 535 11.94 -21.21 4.84
C LYS A 535 11.97 -19.86 5.54
N TYR A 536 11.79 -19.89 6.86
CA TYR A 536 11.65 -18.72 7.73
C TYR A 536 13.00 -17.99 7.94
N ASP A 537 13.49 -17.29 6.93
CA ASP A 537 14.69 -16.44 7.03
C ASP A 537 14.37 -15.10 7.72
N GLU A 538 15.23 -14.70 8.67
CA GLU A 538 15.05 -13.51 9.52
C GLU A 538 15.18 -12.14 8.80
N PHE A 539 15.35 -12.11 7.47
CA PHE A 539 15.77 -10.90 6.73
C PHE A 539 14.88 -10.48 5.54
N LEU A 540 13.73 -11.12 5.29
CA LEU A 540 12.80 -10.68 4.24
C LEU A 540 11.52 -10.08 4.84
N ASP A 541 10.98 -9.08 4.15
CA ASP A 541 9.65 -8.54 4.42
C ASP A 541 8.60 -9.66 4.36
N ILE A 542 7.98 -9.93 5.52
CA ILE A 542 7.03 -11.04 5.68
C ILE A 542 5.78 -10.82 4.81
N GLU A 543 5.33 -9.59 4.64
CA GLU A 543 4.16 -9.29 3.80
C GLU A 543 4.41 -9.66 2.34
N SER A 544 5.59 -9.29 1.81
CA SER A 544 6.00 -9.68 0.46
C SER A 544 6.10 -11.20 0.29
N GLN A 545 6.58 -11.91 1.32
CA GLN A 545 6.61 -13.38 1.29
C GLN A 545 5.18 -13.96 1.21
N ILE A 546 4.25 -13.44 2.01
CA ILE A 546 2.83 -13.86 1.98
C ILE A 546 2.26 -13.64 0.59
N GLN A 547 2.45 -12.45 0.02
CA GLN A 547 1.93 -12.10 -1.29
C GLN A 547 2.53 -12.99 -2.38
N PHE A 548 3.85 -13.20 -2.37
CA PHE A 548 4.52 -14.09 -3.32
C PHE A 548 4.00 -15.52 -3.24
N ILE A 549 3.94 -16.11 -2.04
CA ILE A 549 3.46 -17.49 -1.87
C ILE A 549 2.00 -17.60 -2.30
N THR A 550 1.17 -16.61 -1.98
CA THR A 550 -0.25 -16.59 -2.38
C THR A 550 -0.39 -16.61 -3.90
N THR A 551 0.24 -15.65 -4.59
CA THR A 551 0.18 -15.57 -6.06
C THR A 551 0.79 -16.81 -6.70
N LEU A 552 1.93 -17.30 -6.20
CA LEU A 552 2.60 -18.48 -6.73
C LEU A 552 1.71 -19.73 -6.65
N LEU A 553 1.07 -19.97 -5.51
CA LEU A 553 0.21 -21.15 -5.32
C LEU A 553 -1.02 -21.10 -6.24
N MET A 554 -1.67 -19.93 -6.33
CA MET A 554 -2.80 -19.72 -7.26
C MET A 554 -2.36 -19.97 -8.71
N TYR A 555 -1.26 -19.36 -9.11
CA TYR A 555 -0.69 -19.49 -10.45
C TYR A 555 -0.35 -20.94 -10.81
N LEU A 556 0.38 -21.64 -9.93
CA LEU A 556 0.74 -23.04 -10.15
C LEU A 556 -0.50 -23.96 -10.17
N SER A 557 -1.53 -23.70 -9.36
CA SER A 557 -2.76 -24.49 -9.43
C SER A 557 -3.46 -24.39 -10.79
N ILE A 558 -3.58 -23.20 -11.36
CA ILE A 558 -4.22 -23.04 -12.68
C ILE A 558 -3.37 -23.71 -13.77
N ILE A 559 -2.04 -23.62 -13.70
CA ILE A 559 -1.14 -24.34 -14.61
C ILE A 559 -1.34 -25.85 -14.49
N ALA A 560 -1.21 -26.40 -13.28
CA ALA A 560 -1.30 -27.85 -13.05
C ALA A 560 -2.65 -28.43 -13.51
N LYS A 561 -3.73 -27.66 -13.36
CA LYS A 561 -5.07 -28.02 -13.83
C LYS A 561 -5.17 -28.14 -15.35
N ASN A 562 -4.42 -27.32 -16.10
CA ASN A 562 -4.62 -27.12 -17.54
C ASN A 562 -3.44 -27.58 -18.43
N ILE A 563 -2.27 -27.92 -17.86
CA ILE A 563 -1.04 -28.22 -18.62
C ILE A 563 -1.04 -29.57 -19.36
N ASN A 564 -1.99 -30.45 -19.04
CA ASN A 564 -2.08 -31.80 -19.61
C ASN A 564 -0.75 -32.60 -19.53
N ASN A 565 0.06 -32.32 -18.49
CA ASN A 565 1.33 -32.98 -18.23
C ASN A 565 1.35 -33.48 -16.78
N LEU A 566 1.10 -34.78 -16.63
CA LEU A 566 0.98 -35.44 -15.34
C LEU A 566 2.22 -35.28 -14.44
N GLU A 567 3.44 -35.35 -14.98
CA GLU A 567 4.67 -35.20 -14.17
C GLU A 567 4.80 -33.79 -13.61
N VAL A 568 4.44 -32.78 -14.41
CA VAL A 568 4.45 -31.38 -13.96
C VAL A 568 3.34 -31.12 -12.95
N THR A 569 2.12 -31.60 -13.22
CA THR A 569 1.00 -31.53 -12.27
C THR A 569 1.37 -32.21 -10.94
N LYS A 570 2.01 -33.38 -10.98
CA LYS A 570 2.50 -34.09 -9.79
C LYS A 570 3.52 -33.25 -9.01
N THR A 571 4.50 -32.68 -9.70
CA THR A 571 5.54 -31.84 -9.06
C THR A 571 4.94 -30.62 -8.37
N ILE A 572 3.95 -29.98 -8.99
CA ILE A 572 3.21 -28.86 -8.41
C ILE A 572 2.39 -29.31 -7.19
N VAL A 573 1.65 -30.42 -7.29
CA VAL A 573 0.86 -30.97 -6.18
C VAL A 573 1.76 -31.33 -5.00
N GLU A 574 2.89 -31.98 -5.24
CA GLU A 574 3.89 -32.27 -4.21
C GLU A 574 4.41 -31.00 -3.56
N PHE A 575 4.67 -29.94 -4.33
CA PHE A 575 5.09 -28.64 -3.78
C PHE A 575 4.04 -28.02 -2.85
N ILE A 576 2.77 -28.01 -3.28
CA ILE A 576 1.65 -27.46 -2.51
C ILE A 576 1.48 -28.26 -1.20
N ILE A 577 1.39 -29.59 -1.29
CA ILE A 577 1.11 -30.44 -0.12
C ILE A 577 2.30 -30.46 0.84
N LYS A 578 3.50 -30.78 0.36
CA LYS A 578 4.66 -31.01 1.22
C LYS A 578 5.12 -29.71 1.88
N TYR A 579 5.42 -28.69 1.09
CA TYR A 579 6.07 -27.48 1.60
C TYR A 579 5.09 -26.42 2.12
N ASN A 580 3.85 -26.40 1.65
CA ASN A 580 2.88 -25.35 2.01
C ASN A 580 1.75 -25.82 2.92
N ILE A 581 1.58 -27.14 3.14
CA ILE A 581 0.66 -27.69 4.13
C ILE A 581 1.43 -28.42 5.23
N VAL A 582 2.07 -29.55 4.89
CA VAL A 582 2.65 -30.47 5.89
C VAL A 582 3.80 -29.82 6.67
N GLU A 583 4.85 -29.37 6.00
CA GLU A 583 6.02 -28.77 6.67
C GLU A 583 5.65 -27.49 7.43
N LYS A 584 4.66 -26.72 6.95
CA LYS A 584 4.17 -25.52 7.64
C LYS A 584 3.41 -25.85 8.93
N ILE A 585 2.57 -26.88 8.91
CA ILE A 585 1.88 -27.37 10.11
C ILE A 585 2.87 -27.95 11.10
N GLU A 586 3.85 -28.74 10.65
CA GLU A 586 4.92 -29.27 11.49
C GLU A 586 5.72 -28.15 12.14
N PHE A 587 6.08 -27.12 11.38
CA PHE A 587 6.73 -25.93 11.91
C PHE A 587 5.88 -25.20 12.96
N TYR A 588 4.61 -24.92 12.64
CA TYR A 588 3.67 -24.27 13.56
C TYR A 588 3.57 -25.03 14.89
N ASN A 589 3.31 -26.33 14.81
CA ASN A 589 3.19 -27.18 15.98
C ASN A 589 4.52 -27.33 16.74
N GLY A 590 5.66 -27.35 16.03
CA GLY A 590 6.99 -27.37 16.61
C GLY A 590 7.29 -26.10 17.44
N GLU A 591 7.06 -24.91 16.88
CA GLU A 591 7.29 -23.64 17.58
C GLU A 591 6.40 -23.50 18.83
N LEU A 592 5.12 -23.91 18.73
CA LEU A 592 4.23 -23.90 19.88
C LEU A 592 4.65 -24.91 20.96
N SER A 593 5.15 -26.08 20.56
CA SER A 593 5.66 -27.10 21.48
C SER A 593 6.97 -26.69 22.16
N ASN A 594 7.78 -25.88 21.48
CA ASN A 594 9.01 -25.28 22.02
C ASN A 594 8.75 -24.10 22.98
N GLY A 595 7.48 -23.83 23.33
CA GLY A 595 7.09 -22.85 24.33
C GLY A 595 6.80 -21.45 23.80
N LEU A 596 6.79 -21.26 22.47
CA LEU A 596 6.30 -20.01 21.88
C LEU A 596 4.78 -19.99 22.02
N ASN A 597 4.22 -18.96 22.66
CA ASN A 597 2.78 -18.81 22.73
C ASN A 597 2.22 -18.24 21.41
N VAL A 598 0.93 -18.47 21.16
CA VAL A 598 0.23 -18.06 19.93
C VAL A 598 0.41 -16.57 19.61
N SER A 599 0.25 -15.70 20.61
CA SER A 599 0.39 -14.25 20.42
C SER A 599 1.81 -13.84 19.99
N LYS A 600 2.85 -14.43 20.59
CA LYS A 600 4.24 -14.17 20.18
C LYS A 600 4.55 -14.77 18.81
N PHE A 601 3.97 -15.93 18.48
CA PHE A 601 4.08 -16.53 17.17
C PHE A 601 3.52 -15.59 16.09
N HIS A 602 2.29 -15.10 16.25
CA HIS A 602 1.70 -14.15 15.28
C HIS A 602 2.50 -12.85 15.18
N LYS A 603 3.03 -12.33 16.31
CA LYS A 603 3.88 -11.13 16.27
C LYS A 603 5.19 -11.36 15.51
N LYS A 604 5.77 -12.56 15.59
CA LYS A 604 7.03 -12.89 14.94
C LYS A 604 6.84 -13.20 13.44
N TYR A 605 5.78 -13.91 13.09
CA TYR A 605 5.58 -14.44 11.73
C TYR A 605 4.44 -13.76 10.96
N ASN A 606 3.78 -12.75 11.54
CA ASN A 606 2.70 -11.97 10.93
C ASN A 606 1.65 -12.81 10.17
N TYR A 607 1.19 -13.91 10.78
CA TYR A 607 0.23 -14.85 10.20
C TYR A 607 0.67 -15.54 8.88
N LEU A 608 1.96 -15.48 8.51
CA LEU A 608 2.49 -16.09 7.27
C LEU A 608 2.13 -17.56 7.13
N VAL A 609 2.20 -18.32 8.22
CA VAL A 609 1.95 -19.76 8.21
C VAL A 609 0.48 -20.04 7.94
N GLU A 610 -0.39 -19.33 8.64
CA GLU A 610 -1.83 -19.44 8.54
C GLU A 610 -2.33 -19.06 7.14
N GLU A 611 -1.87 -17.93 6.60
CA GLU A 611 -2.18 -17.49 5.23
C GLU A 611 -1.70 -18.52 4.20
N SER A 612 -0.47 -19.01 4.32
CA SER A 612 0.10 -19.98 3.37
C SER A 612 -0.69 -21.30 3.34
N ILE A 613 -1.01 -21.86 4.52
CA ILE A 613 -1.78 -23.11 4.62
C ILE A 613 -3.19 -22.91 4.07
N ASN A 614 -3.82 -21.76 4.38
CA ASN A 614 -5.14 -21.41 3.87
C ASN A 614 -5.15 -21.39 2.34
N VAL A 615 -4.22 -20.67 1.70
CA VAL A 615 -4.14 -20.61 0.24
C VAL A 615 -3.82 -21.99 -0.36
N ALA A 616 -2.88 -22.73 0.22
CA ALA A 616 -2.51 -24.05 -0.28
C ALA A 616 -3.67 -25.04 -0.29
N ILE A 617 -4.53 -25.03 0.75
CA ILE A 617 -5.73 -25.87 0.79
C ILE A 617 -6.72 -25.45 -0.31
N ASN A 618 -6.94 -24.15 -0.53
CA ASN A 618 -7.82 -23.68 -1.59
C ASN A 618 -7.28 -24.02 -2.99
N SER A 619 -5.96 -23.97 -3.20
CA SER A 619 -5.32 -24.45 -4.44
C SER A 619 -5.56 -25.94 -4.70
N ILE A 620 -5.66 -26.76 -3.64
CA ILE A 620 -6.04 -28.18 -3.77
C ILE A 620 -7.52 -28.32 -4.15
N PHE A 621 -8.40 -27.48 -3.60
CA PHE A 621 -9.80 -27.48 -4.05
C PHE A 621 -9.90 -27.16 -5.53
N GLU A 622 -9.19 -26.13 -5.99
CA GLU A 622 -9.17 -25.71 -7.40
C GLU A 622 -8.64 -26.80 -8.34
N LEU A 623 -7.65 -27.59 -7.90
CA LEU A 623 -7.05 -28.66 -8.69
C LEU A 623 -7.90 -29.92 -8.80
N PHE A 624 -8.82 -30.12 -7.87
CA PHE A 624 -9.56 -31.38 -7.75
C PHE A 624 -11.08 -31.11 -7.61
N ASP A 625 -11.55 -29.98 -8.12
CA ASP A 625 -12.96 -29.56 -8.11
C ASP A 625 -13.85 -30.40 -9.04
N ASP A 626 -13.27 -31.01 -10.08
CA ASP A 626 -13.96 -31.87 -11.05
C ASP A 626 -13.19 -33.17 -11.33
N ASP A 627 -13.71 -34.01 -12.23
CA ASP A 627 -13.10 -35.28 -12.66
C ASP A 627 -12.06 -35.07 -13.78
N TYR A 628 -10.79 -34.90 -13.38
CA TYR A 628 -9.67 -34.74 -14.29
C TYR A 628 -8.89 -36.04 -14.51
N PRO A 629 -8.21 -36.21 -15.67
CA PRO A 629 -7.43 -37.42 -15.98
C PRO A 629 -6.35 -37.77 -14.94
N TYR A 630 -5.80 -36.77 -14.25
CA TYR A 630 -4.76 -36.96 -13.23
C TYR A 630 -5.33 -37.32 -11.83
N ASN A 631 -6.64 -37.24 -11.60
CA ASN A 631 -7.25 -37.47 -10.28
C ASN A 631 -6.91 -38.84 -9.71
N ARG A 632 -7.08 -39.90 -10.53
CA ARG A 632 -6.81 -41.28 -10.08
C ARG A 632 -5.37 -41.46 -9.59
N GLU A 633 -4.42 -40.93 -10.35
CA GLU A 633 -3.01 -41.14 -10.07
C GLU A 633 -2.51 -40.27 -8.92
N LEU A 634 -2.93 -39.01 -8.88
CA LEU A 634 -2.46 -38.09 -7.86
C LEU A 634 -3.31 -38.23 -6.60
N TYR A 635 -4.62 -38.07 -6.69
CA TYR A 635 -5.50 -38.04 -5.51
C TYR A 635 -5.61 -39.40 -4.82
N HIS A 636 -6.00 -40.44 -5.56
CA HIS A 636 -6.28 -41.75 -4.97
C HIS A 636 -4.98 -42.53 -4.72
N ASN A 637 -4.14 -42.73 -5.74
CA ASN A 637 -2.91 -43.50 -5.56
C ASN A 637 -1.86 -42.74 -4.72
N GLY A 638 -1.81 -41.41 -4.81
CA GLY A 638 -0.95 -40.56 -3.98
C GLY A 638 -1.45 -40.33 -2.55
N ASN A 639 -2.61 -40.89 -2.18
CA ASN A 639 -3.20 -40.79 -0.85
C ASN A 639 -3.42 -39.34 -0.36
N LEU A 640 -3.78 -38.42 -1.26
CA LEU A 640 -4.06 -37.03 -0.87
C LEU A 640 -5.24 -36.93 0.10
N GLY A 641 -6.29 -37.71 -0.10
CA GLY A 641 -7.45 -37.73 0.81
C GLY A 641 -7.07 -38.07 2.25
N GLY A 642 -6.14 -39.02 2.44
CA GLY A 642 -5.62 -39.35 3.77
C GLY A 642 -4.80 -38.22 4.38
N ILE A 643 -3.98 -37.53 3.58
CA ILE A 643 -3.19 -36.37 4.05
C ILE A 643 -4.13 -35.23 4.48
N LEU A 644 -5.13 -34.89 3.67
CA LEU A 644 -6.09 -33.83 3.98
C LEU A 644 -6.92 -34.15 5.23
N ALA A 645 -7.34 -35.42 5.40
CA ALA A 645 -8.05 -35.86 6.60
C ALA A 645 -7.20 -35.72 7.87
N ASN A 646 -5.90 -36.03 7.80
CA ASN A 646 -4.98 -35.84 8.93
C ASN A 646 -4.77 -34.35 9.24
N THR A 647 -4.67 -33.51 8.20
CA THR A 647 -4.51 -32.06 8.32
C THR A 647 -5.70 -31.36 8.98
N LEU A 648 -6.92 -31.91 8.86
CA LEU A 648 -8.15 -31.26 9.31
C LEU A 648 -8.13 -30.83 10.79
N GLN A 649 -7.57 -31.65 11.68
CA GLN A 649 -7.53 -31.32 13.12
C GLN A 649 -6.54 -30.19 13.41
N ASP A 650 -5.37 -30.21 12.80
CA ASP A 650 -4.37 -29.14 12.94
C ASP A 650 -4.89 -27.83 12.33
N TYR A 651 -5.52 -27.90 11.16
CA TYR A 651 -6.12 -26.74 10.53
C TYR A 651 -7.24 -26.12 11.40
N LYS A 652 -8.07 -26.95 12.05
CA LYS A 652 -9.06 -26.49 13.03
C LYS A 652 -8.43 -25.81 14.25
N LYS A 653 -7.26 -26.27 14.70
CA LYS A 653 -6.49 -25.64 15.78
C LYS A 653 -5.95 -24.27 15.34
N ILE A 654 -5.38 -24.20 14.13
CA ILE A 654 -4.89 -22.95 13.53
C ILE A 654 -6.02 -21.94 13.41
N TYR A 655 -7.16 -22.34 12.83
CA TYR A 655 -8.36 -21.50 12.74
C TYR A 655 -8.73 -20.88 14.10
N LYS A 656 -8.79 -21.69 15.17
CA LYS A 656 -9.15 -21.21 16.50
C LYS A 656 -8.18 -20.19 17.06
N ASN A 657 -6.90 -20.30 16.71
CA ASN A 657 -5.85 -19.43 17.22
C ASN A 657 -5.85 -18.04 16.57
N ILE A 658 -6.41 -17.87 15.37
CA ILE A 658 -6.55 -16.56 14.73
C ILE A 658 -7.50 -15.66 15.54
N ASP A 659 -7.00 -14.50 15.96
CA ASP A 659 -7.77 -13.51 16.70
C ASP A 659 -8.60 -12.64 15.74
N LYS A 660 -9.93 -12.74 15.85
CA LYS A 660 -10.88 -12.00 15.02
C LYS A 660 -10.80 -10.48 15.18
N ASN A 661 -10.28 -10.00 16.30
CA ASN A 661 -10.15 -8.55 16.56
C ASN A 661 -8.86 -7.98 15.95
N ILE A 662 -7.91 -8.85 15.58
CA ILE A 662 -6.64 -8.44 14.95
C ILE A 662 -6.70 -8.67 13.44
N ASN A 663 -7.18 -9.84 12.99
CA ASN A 663 -7.24 -10.18 11.58
C ASN A 663 -8.59 -10.86 11.24
N LEU A 664 -9.64 -10.03 11.12
CA LEU A 664 -10.99 -10.50 10.81
C LEU A 664 -11.08 -11.15 9.42
N ARG A 665 -10.35 -10.59 8.43
CA ARG A 665 -10.29 -11.09 7.06
C ARG A 665 -9.83 -12.56 7.03
N LEU A 666 -8.64 -12.83 7.58
CA LEU A 666 -8.09 -14.18 7.60
C LEU A 666 -8.99 -15.11 8.41
N LYS A 667 -9.56 -14.64 9.53
CA LYS A 667 -10.49 -15.44 10.32
C LYS A 667 -11.68 -15.95 9.50
N LYS A 668 -12.31 -15.06 8.73
CA LYS A 668 -13.45 -15.40 7.85
C LYS A 668 -13.03 -16.37 6.74
N GLN A 669 -11.91 -16.10 6.07
CA GLN A 669 -11.39 -16.95 5.00
C GLN A 669 -11.07 -18.37 5.50
N THR A 670 -10.37 -18.49 6.64
CA THR A 670 -10.04 -19.79 7.23
C THR A 670 -11.29 -20.54 7.73
N GLU A 671 -12.33 -19.83 8.18
CA GLU A 671 -13.61 -20.45 8.53
C GLU A 671 -14.29 -21.09 7.31
N GLU A 672 -14.35 -20.36 6.21
CA GLU A 672 -14.89 -20.84 4.95
C GLU A 672 -14.09 -22.03 4.42
N THR A 673 -12.75 -21.92 4.36
CA THR A 673 -11.87 -22.99 3.93
C THR A 673 -11.97 -24.22 4.85
N LEU A 674 -12.16 -24.05 6.17
CA LEU A 674 -12.36 -25.17 7.09
C LEU A 674 -13.67 -25.92 6.81
N SER A 675 -14.76 -25.18 6.56
CA SER A 675 -16.05 -25.76 6.15
C SER A 675 -15.92 -26.49 4.81
N ASN A 676 -15.28 -25.87 3.83
CA ASN A 676 -15.07 -26.45 2.51
C ASN A 676 -14.16 -27.68 2.56
N LEU A 677 -13.13 -27.69 3.40
CA LEU A 677 -12.26 -28.86 3.60
C LEU A 677 -13.04 -30.07 4.09
N GLN A 678 -13.94 -29.88 5.06
CA GLN A 678 -14.80 -30.96 5.57
C GLN A 678 -15.68 -31.54 4.46
N ARG A 679 -16.38 -30.66 3.73
CA ARG A 679 -17.25 -31.05 2.61
C ARG A 679 -16.47 -31.72 1.49
N PHE A 680 -15.29 -31.20 1.17
CA PHE A 680 -14.43 -31.72 0.11
C PHE A 680 -13.93 -33.14 0.43
N ILE A 681 -13.50 -33.39 1.68
CA ILE A 681 -13.09 -34.73 2.13
C ILE A 681 -14.28 -35.71 2.06
N GLU A 682 -15.46 -35.30 2.52
CA GLU A 682 -16.67 -36.13 2.45
C GLU A 682 -17.06 -36.44 1.01
N TYR A 683 -17.04 -35.42 0.13
CA TYR A 683 -17.34 -35.55 -1.29
C TYR A 683 -16.38 -36.53 -2.00
N LYS A 684 -15.07 -36.37 -1.80
CA LYS A 684 -14.04 -37.23 -2.41
C LYS A 684 -13.97 -38.64 -1.84
N GLN A 685 -14.66 -38.94 -0.73
CA GLN A 685 -14.86 -40.32 -0.27
C GLN A 685 -15.97 -41.04 -1.04
N THR A 686 -16.85 -40.29 -1.73
CA THR A 686 -17.96 -40.85 -2.50
C THR A 686 -17.63 -41.07 -3.98
N GLU A 687 -16.57 -40.42 -4.48
CA GLU A 687 -15.90 -40.71 -5.76
C GLU A 687 -14.94 -41.90 -5.64
#